data_AF-A0AAX7VEI8-F1
#
_entry.id   AF-A0AAX7VEI8-F1
#
_cell.length_a   1.000
_cell.length_b   1.000
_cell.length_c   1.000
_cell.angle_alpha   90.00
_cell.angle_beta   90.00
_cell.angle_gamma   90.00
#
_symmetry.space_group_name_H-M   'P 1'
#
loop_
_entity.id
_entity.type
_entity.pdbx_description
1 polymer ?
#
loop_
_entity_poly.entity_id
_entity_poly.type
_entity_poly.pdbx_seq_one_letter_code
_entity_poly.pdbx_strand_id
1 'polypeptide(L)'
;YMYSDIILMMNENNNAFKNVRRKPGLQIWTVNKMQMDPVPPQAFGNFFEGDCYIVLYVSSRQSADIHYWVGRTSSQDEQGAAAIYVTQLDEYLGGSPVQYREVQGYESPRFRSYFKNGLIYKKGGVASGFNHVETNAYNVLRLLHVKGRKDVTATEVEVSWSSFNKGDIFLLDIGKAIVQWNGPQSNRREKLKAVLLAQDIRDRERGGRAQIGVVEGGDERSSPELMKFLTTVLGPKPAQLKEATSDDVPDSAQKNSVRLYHVYDNSGNLVIQEVAKQPLTQDLLKSSDCFILDNKGSSVMVWKGKKASKEERQGAMNRALSYIKAKKYPASTTVEVMAEGAESAIFKHLFKSWTDRDQTQGLGTTHNVGKIAKVDDGKFDVMELHARPELAAQYRMVDDASGDVKVWCIENLELAEIDPKTYGQFYGGDCYLVLYSYKRAGQQQYILYMWQGRHATSDEIAASAFQAVNIDNKYNGAPVQVRVVMGKEPRHFLAIFKGKLIIFEGGTGRPGVVNPAKDARLFQVRGTNELNTKATEVVARAASLSSNDVFLLKTDNISYLWYGKGCNGDEREMGKAMSDVLSRHEKRVVMEGQEPAEFWIALGGKGSYASDRRFEREEPLHSPRLFECSNQTGRFKITEVDDFAQCDLDEDDVMLLDTWEELFLWIGNSSYEYETKEALNSARDYLRTHPAGRDPDTPIIFVKQGYEPPTFTGWFNAWDPHKWSDLKNTKLNKTPAGGGGGGYRAPGGPLTSPPPNKSGMSSSSASSLSSSGAGKFFDPELLVNKTPDELPEGVDPTQKEDYLSDLDFENLLSTTRADFQRLPKWRQNDLKKKAGIF
;
A
#
# COMPACT_ATOMS: atom_id res chain seq x y z
N TYR A 1 -4.60 -19.59 50.08
CA TYR A 1 -5.69 -18.59 50.03
C TYR A 1 -5.76 -17.88 48.68
N MET A 2 -4.68 -17.32 48.13
CA MET A 2 -4.70 -16.74 46.75
C MET A 2 -4.97 -17.76 45.62
N TYR A 3 -4.59 -19.04 45.78
CA TYR A 3 -4.79 -20.08 44.75
C TYR A 3 -6.24 -20.58 44.63
N SER A 4 -7.05 -20.49 45.70
CA SER A 4 -8.45 -20.93 45.68
C SER A 4 -9.36 -19.90 45.01
N ASP A 5 -9.02 -18.61 45.12
CA ASP A 5 -9.78 -17.52 44.49
C ASP A 5 -9.52 -17.44 42.97
N ILE A 6 -8.33 -17.84 42.52
CA ILE A 6 -8.00 -17.98 41.09
C ILE A 6 -8.81 -19.12 40.44
N ILE A 7 -9.06 -20.22 41.16
CA ILE A 7 -9.87 -21.34 40.65
C ILE A 7 -11.37 -20.99 40.64
N LEU A 8 -11.84 -20.16 41.57
CA LEU A 8 -13.21 -19.61 41.53
C LEU A 8 -13.42 -18.67 40.33
N MET A 9 -12.41 -17.87 39.95
CA MET A 9 -12.42 -17.08 38.70
C MET A 9 -12.45 -17.95 37.43
N MET A 10 -11.87 -19.16 37.44
CA MET A 10 -11.85 -20.06 36.28
C MET A 10 -13.24 -20.59 35.88
N ASN A 11 -14.20 -20.65 36.81
CA ASN A 11 -15.55 -21.18 36.53
C ASN A 11 -16.62 -20.10 36.24
N GLU A 12 -16.35 -18.80 36.47
CA GLU A 12 -17.30 -17.72 36.19
C GLU A 12 -17.12 -17.06 34.79
N ASN A 13 -16.08 -17.42 34.03
CA ASN A 13 -15.67 -16.71 32.81
C ASN A 13 -16.49 -16.98 31.54
N ASN A 14 -17.60 -17.72 31.59
CA ASN A 14 -18.48 -17.89 30.42
C ASN A 14 -19.26 -16.61 30.04
N ASN A 15 -19.15 -15.53 30.85
CA ASN A 15 -19.73 -14.21 30.58
C ASN A 15 -18.74 -13.21 29.96
N ALA A 16 -17.44 -13.31 30.23
CA ALA A 16 -16.44 -12.29 29.85
C ALA A 16 -16.32 -12.10 28.33
N PHE A 17 -16.47 -13.18 27.56
CA PHE A 17 -16.34 -13.17 26.10
C PHE A 17 -17.68 -13.08 25.35
N LYS A 18 -18.83 -12.94 26.03
CA LYS A 18 -20.15 -12.87 25.37
C LYS A 18 -20.28 -11.72 24.36
N ASN A 19 -19.53 -10.65 24.57
CA ASN A 19 -19.55 -9.47 23.72
C ASN A 19 -18.46 -9.49 22.62
N VAL A 20 -17.60 -10.50 22.58
CA VAL A 20 -16.58 -10.65 21.54
C VAL A 20 -17.25 -11.09 20.24
N ARG A 21 -17.12 -10.28 19.18
CA ARG A 21 -17.65 -10.59 17.86
C ARG A 21 -16.53 -10.99 16.91
N ARG A 22 -16.74 -12.04 16.12
CA ARG A 22 -15.82 -12.43 15.02
C ARG A 22 -16.08 -11.65 13.72
N LYS A 23 -16.61 -10.42 13.82
CA LYS A 23 -16.87 -9.57 12.65
C LYS A 23 -15.62 -8.75 12.33
N PRO A 24 -15.32 -8.47 11.04
CA PRO A 24 -14.22 -7.60 10.68
C PRO A 24 -14.30 -6.24 11.39
N GLY A 25 -13.17 -5.77 11.91
CA GLY A 25 -13.06 -4.49 12.62
C GLY A 25 -12.29 -4.57 13.94
N LEU A 26 -12.22 -3.43 14.61
CA LEU A 26 -11.49 -3.23 15.87
C LEU A 26 -12.43 -3.34 17.08
N GLN A 27 -12.00 -4.04 18.12
CA GLN A 27 -12.67 -4.12 19.43
C GLN A 27 -11.64 -3.90 20.54
N ILE A 28 -11.98 -3.07 21.53
CA ILE A 28 -11.05 -2.65 22.60
C ILE A 28 -11.73 -2.84 23.95
N TRP A 29 -10.98 -3.39 24.91
CA TRP A 29 -11.37 -3.51 26.31
C TRP A 29 -10.28 -2.96 27.22
N THR A 30 -10.68 -2.41 28.37
CA THR A 30 -9.78 -2.04 29.46
C THR A 30 -9.87 -3.08 30.58
N VAL A 31 -8.77 -3.30 31.30
CA VAL A 31 -8.76 -4.15 32.49
C VAL A 31 -9.07 -3.28 33.70
N ASN A 32 -10.25 -3.48 34.29
CA ASN A 32 -10.73 -2.72 35.44
C ASN A 32 -11.04 -3.68 36.58
N LYS A 33 -10.33 -3.55 37.71
CA LYS A 33 -10.50 -4.42 38.89
C LYS A 33 -10.49 -5.92 38.52
N MET A 34 -9.53 -6.32 37.69
CA MET A 34 -9.35 -7.69 37.16
C MET A 34 -10.49 -8.18 36.25
N GLN A 35 -11.39 -7.31 35.79
CA GLN A 35 -12.46 -7.61 34.84
C GLN A 35 -12.22 -6.91 33.49
N MET A 36 -12.72 -7.52 32.42
CA MET A 36 -12.57 -7.02 31.05
C MET A 36 -13.79 -6.16 30.67
N ASP A 37 -13.62 -4.85 30.69
CA ASP A 37 -14.67 -3.87 30.41
C ASP A 37 -14.56 -3.29 28.99
N PRO A 38 -15.64 -3.27 28.19
CA PRO A 38 -15.58 -2.76 26.82
C PRO A 38 -15.33 -1.25 26.78
N VAL A 39 -14.42 -0.82 25.90
CA VAL A 39 -14.19 0.60 25.62
C VAL A 39 -15.20 1.06 24.56
N PRO A 40 -15.87 2.22 24.75
CA PRO A 40 -16.76 2.77 23.74
C PRO A 40 -16.01 3.09 22.43
N PRO A 41 -16.62 2.86 21.24
CA PRO A 41 -15.97 3.16 19.95
C PRO A 41 -15.49 4.60 19.79
N GLN A 42 -16.16 5.57 20.44
CA GLN A 42 -15.78 6.98 20.43
C GLN A 42 -14.44 7.24 21.14
N ALA A 43 -14.05 6.36 22.08
CA ALA A 43 -12.80 6.46 22.83
C ALA A 43 -11.67 5.62 22.21
N PHE A 44 -11.87 4.99 21.05
CA PHE A 44 -10.81 4.24 20.38
C PHE A 44 -9.66 5.16 19.99
N GLY A 45 -8.45 4.82 20.46
CA GLY A 45 -7.24 5.65 20.33
C GLY A 45 -6.85 6.36 21.63
N ASN A 46 -7.75 6.41 22.62
CA ASN A 46 -7.48 6.95 23.95
C ASN A 46 -7.04 5.83 24.91
N PHE A 47 -5.86 5.96 25.50
CA PHE A 47 -5.31 4.99 26.45
C PHE A 47 -4.87 5.70 27.73
N PHE A 48 -5.32 5.21 28.89
CA PHE A 48 -4.86 5.70 30.19
C PHE A 48 -3.50 5.09 30.55
N GLU A 49 -2.56 5.91 31.00
CA GLU A 49 -1.21 5.45 31.37
C GLU A 49 -1.20 4.47 32.56
N GLY A 50 -2.22 4.54 33.41
CA GLY A 50 -2.41 3.69 34.58
C GLY A 50 -3.07 2.35 34.30
N ASP A 51 -3.52 2.09 33.07
CA ASP A 51 -4.35 0.92 32.76
C ASP A 51 -3.64 -0.05 31.79
N CYS A 52 -4.22 -1.25 31.66
CA CYS A 52 -3.90 -2.21 30.60
C CYS A 52 -5.11 -2.42 29.69
N TYR A 53 -4.86 -2.58 28.40
CA TYR A 53 -5.92 -2.75 27.40
C TYR A 53 -5.72 -4.03 26.60
N ILE A 54 -6.83 -4.59 26.12
CA ILE A 54 -6.86 -5.71 25.19
C ILE A 54 -7.53 -5.21 23.92
N VAL A 55 -6.87 -5.37 22.78
CA VAL A 55 -7.31 -4.92 21.48
C VAL A 55 -7.38 -6.12 20.55
N LEU A 56 -8.57 -6.42 20.04
CA LEU A 56 -8.79 -7.45 19.03
C LEU A 56 -9.07 -6.78 17.69
N TYR A 57 -8.22 -7.06 16.71
CA TYR A 57 -8.48 -6.71 15.32
C TYR A 57 -8.83 -7.98 14.54
N VAL A 58 -9.94 -7.94 13.79
CA VAL A 58 -10.33 -9.02 12.87
C VAL A 58 -10.29 -8.46 11.46
N SER A 59 -9.47 -9.05 10.60
CA SER A 59 -9.37 -8.63 9.20
C SER A 59 -10.57 -9.10 8.38
N SER A 60 -10.75 -8.50 7.20
CA SER A 60 -11.74 -8.95 6.22
C SER A 60 -11.51 -10.40 5.75
N ARG A 61 -10.27 -10.89 5.85
CA ARG A 61 -9.87 -12.28 5.55
C ARG A 61 -9.98 -13.23 6.75
N GLN A 62 -10.64 -12.79 7.83
CA GLN A 62 -10.85 -13.56 9.08
C GLN A 62 -9.56 -13.94 9.82
N SER A 63 -8.42 -13.31 9.51
CA SER A 63 -7.26 -13.33 10.41
C SER A 63 -7.57 -12.46 11.63
N ALA A 64 -7.08 -12.87 12.80
CA ALA A 64 -7.31 -12.14 14.03
C ALA A 64 -5.97 -11.82 14.70
N ASP A 65 -5.85 -10.60 15.21
CA ASP A 65 -4.70 -10.12 15.95
C ASP A 65 -5.17 -9.65 17.33
N ILE A 66 -4.55 -10.17 18.39
CA ILE A 66 -4.84 -9.78 19.78
C ILE A 66 -3.63 -9.01 20.30
N HIS A 67 -3.80 -7.74 20.60
CA HIS A 67 -2.78 -6.93 21.23
C HIS A 67 -3.17 -6.73 22.70
N TYR A 68 -2.21 -6.83 23.62
CA TYR A 68 -2.38 -6.23 24.93
C TYR A 68 -1.41 -5.08 25.11
N TRP A 69 -1.96 -3.93 25.44
CA TRP A 69 -1.22 -2.70 25.62
C TRP A 69 -1.04 -2.41 27.10
N VAL A 70 0.19 -2.07 27.49
CA VAL A 70 0.60 -1.83 28.87
C VAL A 70 0.97 -0.36 29.06
N GLY A 71 0.20 0.34 29.90
CA GLY A 71 0.47 1.71 30.28
C GLY A 71 1.70 1.84 31.18
N ARG A 72 2.40 2.98 31.09
CA ARG A 72 3.66 3.23 31.81
C ARG A 72 3.53 3.15 33.33
N THR A 73 2.37 3.52 33.88
CA THR A 73 2.08 3.53 35.32
C THR A 73 1.11 2.42 35.74
N SER A 74 0.84 1.46 34.86
CA SER A 74 -0.05 0.33 35.15
C SER A 74 0.49 -0.58 36.24
N SER A 75 -0.42 -1.18 37.02
CA SER A 75 -0.06 -2.09 38.12
C SER A 75 0.37 -3.47 37.61
N GLN A 76 1.18 -4.19 38.39
CA GLN A 76 1.57 -5.56 38.05
C GLN A 76 0.38 -6.52 37.98
N ASP A 77 -0.63 -6.30 38.83
CA ASP A 77 -1.83 -7.12 38.89
C ASP A 77 -2.67 -6.95 37.61
N GLU A 78 -2.85 -5.71 37.13
CA GLU A 78 -3.55 -5.43 35.86
C GLU A 78 -2.79 -5.98 34.65
N GLN A 79 -1.46 -5.87 34.65
CA GLN A 79 -0.61 -6.48 33.61
C GLN A 79 -0.75 -8.00 33.58
N GLY A 80 -0.78 -8.63 34.76
CA GLY A 80 -1.02 -10.06 34.92
C GLY A 80 -2.41 -10.47 34.41
N ALA A 81 -3.45 -9.72 34.77
CA ALA A 81 -4.81 -9.95 34.31
C ALA A 81 -4.94 -9.81 32.79
N ALA A 82 -4.36 -8.77 32.19
CA ALA A 82 -4.37 -8.57 30.74
C ALA A 82 -3.75 -9.78 30.00
N ALA A 83 -2.60 -10.26 30.47
CA ALA A 83 -1.93 -11.43 29.90
C ALA A 83 -2.77 -12.72 30.01
N ILE A 84 -3.47 -12.90 31.14
CA ILE A 84 -4.39 -14.03 31.34
C ILE A 84 -5.56 -13.94 30.36
N TYR A 85 -6.20 -12.77 30.24
CA TYR A 85 -7.31 -12.58 29.31
C TYR A 85 -6.91 -12.76 27.85
N VAL A 86 -5.73 -12.31 27.42
CA VAL A 86 -5.23 -12.59 26.06
C VAL A 86 -5.10 -14.09 25.81
N THR A 87 -4.56 -14.83 26.77
CA THR A 87 -4.41 -16.29 26.65
C THR A 87 -5.77 -16.99 26.55
N GLN A 88 -6.75 -16.55 27.37
CA GLN A 88 -8.10 -17.09 27.34
C GLN A 88 -8.87 -16.70 26.06
N LEU A 89 -8.67 -15.47 25.57
CA LEU A 89 -9.28 -14.97 24.33
C LEU A 89 -8.71 -15.72 23.11
N ASP A 90 -7.40 -15.99 23.08
CA ASP A 90 -6.77 -16.84 22.07
C ASP A 90 -7.42 -18.23 22.05
N GLU A 91 -7.57 -18.87 23.21
CA GLU A 91 -8.22 -20.19 23.32
C GLU A 91 -9.69 -20.14 22.86
N TYR A 92 -10.44 -19.10 23.26
CA TYR A 92 -11.83 -18.88 22.82
C TYR A 92 -11.97 -18.68 21.29
N LEU A 93 -10.97 -18.06 20.66
CA LEU A 93 -10.92 -17.86 19.21
C LEU A 93 -10.37 -19.08 18.45
N GLY A 94 -9.97 -20.14 19.16
CA GLY A 94 -9.49 -21.40 18.57
C GLY A 94 -7.97 -21.49 18.44
N GLY A 95 -7.21 -20.59 19.08
CA GLY A 95 -5.76 -20.57 19.10
C GLY A 95 -5.10 -20.14 17.79
N SER A 96 -5.88 -19.58 16.85
CA SER A 96 -5.43 -19.05 15.57
C SER A 96 -4.96 -17.59 15.58
N PRO A 97 -5.41 -16.71 16.51
CA PRO A 97 -4.93 -15.33 16.52
C PRO A 97 -3.42 -15.19 16.79
N VAL A 98 -2.82 -14.14 16.22
CA VAL A 98 -1.47 -13.72 16.59
C VAL A 98 -1.56 -12.77 17.78
N GLN A 99 -0.76 -13.01 18.81
CA GLN A 99 -0.74 -12.21 20.03
C GLN A 99 0.43 -11.22 20.01
N TYR A 100 0.18 -10.01 20.48
CA TYR A 100 1.15 -8.92 20.52
C TYR A 100 1.20 -8.30 21.90
N ARG A 101 2.40 -8.01 22.39
CA ARG A 101 2.63 -7.15 23.55
C ARG A 101 3.04 -5.77 23.11
N GLU A 102 2.23 -4.80 23.47
CA GLU A 102 2.44 -3.39 23.19
C GLU A 102 2.76 -2.66 24.49
N VAL A 103 3.79 -1.83 24.47
CA VAL A 103 4.19 -1.00 25.62
C VAL A 103 4.07 0.46 25.23
N GLN A 104 3.52 1.28 26.12
CA GLN A 104 3.33 2.71 25.86
C GLN A 104 4.60 3.39 25.30
N GLY A 105 4.50 3.94 24.09
CA GLY A 105 5.57 4.64 23.38
C GLY A 105 6.49 3.74 22.53
N TYR A 106 6.33 2.42 22.60
CA TYR A 106 7.08 1.42 21.86
C TYR A 106 6.16 0.40 21.17
N GLU A 107 4.95 0.84 20.81
CA GLU A 107 3.96 0.02 20.10
C GLU A 107 4.49 -0.41 18.72
N SER A 108 4.08 -1.61 18.31
CA SER A 108 4.38 -2.15 16.99
C SER A 108 3.77 -1.28 15.88
N PRO A 109 4.40 -1.21 14.69
CA PRO A 109 3.83 -0.53 13.52
C PRO A 109 2.41 -1.03 13.20
N ARG A 110 2.19 -2.34 13.35
CA ARG A 110 0.88 -2.98 13.19
C ARG A 110 -0.18 -2.40 14.14
N PHE A 111 0.10 -2.27 15.43
CA PHE A 111 -0.84 -1.67 16.39
C PHE A 111 -1.14 -0.21 16.08
N ARG A 112 -0.12 0.57 15.71
CA ARG A 112 -0.26 1.99 15.33
C ARG A 112 -1.12 2.16 14.09
N SER A 113 -1.05 1.24 13.13
CA SER A 113 -1.82 1.29 11.88
C SER A 113 -3.35 1.34 12.11
N TYR A 114 -3.84 0.80 13.22
CA TYR A 114 -5.26 0.80 13.57
C TYR A 114 -5.79 2.19 13.96
N PHE A 115 -4.91 3.11 14.33
CA PHE A 115 -5.24 4.45 14.84
C PHE A 115 -4.64 5.53 13.95
N LYS A 116 -5.14 5.66 12.71
CA LYS A 116 -4.60 6.59 11.68
C LYS A 116 -4.57 8.07 12.12
N ASN A 117 -5.38 8.46 13.12
CA ASN A 117 -5.42 9.80 13.72
C ASN A 117 -4.40 10.00 14.86
N GLY A 118 -3.62 8.97 15.21
CA GLY A 118 -2.66 8.97 16.31
C GLY A 118 -3.22 8.34 17.59
N LEU A 119 -2.33 8.20 18.57
CA LEU A 119 -2.63 7.67 19.92
C LEU A 119 -2.66 8.83 20.93
N ILE A 120 -3.65 8.84 21.83
CA ILE A 120 -3.73 9.78 22.94
C ILE A 120 -3.45 9.05 24.26
N TYR A 121 -2.41 9.46 24.97
CA TYR A 121 -2.10 8.98 26.32
C TYR A 121 -2.69 9.94 27.37
N LYS A 122 -3.66 9.43 28.13
CA LYS A 122 -4.35 10.17 29.19
C LYS A 122 -3.75 9.86 30.55
N LYS A 123 -3.62 10.86 31.41
CA LYS A 123 -3.17 10.67 32.79
C LYS A 123 -4.25 9.96 33.62
N GLY A 124 -3.81 9.21 34.63
CA GLY A 124 -4.69 8.43 35.50
C GLY A 124 -5.03 7.05 34.93
N GLY A 125 -6.19 6.54 35.31
CA GLY A 125 -6.65 5.18 35.07
C GLY A 125 -7.65 4.73 36.14
N VAL A 126 -8.04 3.46 36.09
CA VAL A 126 -9.02 2.81 36.96
C VAL A 126 -8.68 2.99 38.43
N ALA A 127 -7.42 2.78 38.83
CA ALA A 127 -6.96 2.91 40.21
C ALA A 127 -7.12 4.33 40.77
N SER A 128 -7.04 5.34 39.90
CA SER A 128 -7.27 6.75 40.23
C SER A 128 -8.72 7.22 40.03
N GLY A 129 -9.62 6.35 39.60
CA GLY A 129 -11.05 6.63 39.44
C GLY A 129 -11.46 7.23 38.09
N PHE A 130 -10.57 7.30 37.10
CA PHE A 130 -10.90 7.80 35.76
C PHE A 130 -11.47 6.70 34.88
N ASN A 131 -12.54 7.00 34.13
CA ASN A 131 -13.21 6.06 33.22
C ASN A 131 -13.35 6.69 31.81
N HIS A 132 -13.55 5.85 30.79
CA HIS A 132 -13.77 6.31 29.41
C HIS A 132 -15.17 6.92 29.16
N VAL A 133 -16.13 6.66 30.05
CA VAL A 133 -17.52 7.10 29.90
C VAL A 133 -17.71 8.45 30.62
N GLU A 134 -17.32 9.54 29.97
CA GLU A 134 -17.70 10.89 30.38
C GLU A 134 -18.50 11.56 29.24
N THR A 135 -19.79 11.26 29.15
CA THR A 135 -20.69 11.92 28.21
C THR A 135 -21.04 13.31 28.77
N ASN A 136 -20.59 14.38 28.09
CA ASN A 136 -20.84 15.80 28.40
C ASN A 136 -19.99 16.46 29.51
N ALA A 137 -18.72 16.08 29.69
CA ALA A 137 -17.81 16.88 30.50
C ALA A 137 -17.45 18.19 29.76
N TYR A 138 -18.24 19.25 29.96
CA TYR A 138 -17.86 20.61 29.56
C TYR A 138 -16.85 21.24 30.54
N ASN A 139 -16.53 20.55 31.64
CA ASN A 139 -15.54 20.93 32.65
C ASN A 139 -14.23 20.15 32.47
N VAL A 140 -13.74 20.07 31.23
CA VAL A 140 -12.41 19.49 30.94
C VAL A 140 -11.41 20.63 30.95
N LEU A 141 -10.27 20.43 31.60
CA LEU A 141 -9.10 21.30 31.49
C LEU A 141 -7.86 20.41 31.43
N ARG A 142 -7.30 20.26 30.23
CA ARG A 142 -6.09 19.47 30.00
C ARG A 142 -5.23 20.07 28.90
N LEU A 143 -3.95 19.75 28.93
CA LEU A 143 -2.99 20.15 27.91
C LEU A 143 -2.42 18.88 27.28
N LEU A 144 -2.56 18.75 25.96
CA LEU A 144 -1.98 17.65 25.20
C LEU A 144 -0.72 18.16 24.52
N HIS A 145 0.40 17.51 24.78
CA HIS A 145 1.64 17.68 24.06
C HIS A 145 1.63 16.73 22.87
N VAL A 146 1.51 17.30 21.67
CA VAL A 146 1.54 16.56 20.40
C VAL A 146 2.98 16.52 19.91
N LYS A 147 3.52 15.30 19.86
CA LYS A 147 4.91 15.05 19.48
C LYS A 147 5.00 13.87 18.52
N GLY A 148 5.98 13.95 17.62
CA GLY A 148 6.31 12.91 16.66
C GLY A 148 6.07 13.41 15.24
N ARG A 149 7.06 13.17 14.37
CA ARG A 149 6.96 13.49 12.94
C ARG A 149 6.11 12.47 12.18
N LYS A 150 6.37 11.18 12.44
CA LYS A 150 5.83 10.02 11.70
C LYS A 150 4.65 9.40 12.42
N ASP A 151 4.90 8.95 13.64
CA ASP A 151 3.88 8.45 14.56
C ASP A 151 3.50 9.55 15.55
N VAL A 152 2.45 10.30 15.22
CA VAL A 152 1.99 11.40 16.08
C VAL A 152 1.34 10.83 17.32
N THR A 153 1.92 11.16 18.48
CA THR A 153 1.37 10.83 19.79
C THR A 153 0.98 12.11 20.51
N ALA A 154 -0.13 12.07 21.23
CA ALA A 154 -0.56 13.17 22.07
C ALA A 154 -0.56 12.71 23.53
N THR A 155 0.31 13.33 24.34
CA THR A 155 0.43 12.97 25.76
C THR A 155 -0.14 14.07 26.61
N GLU A 156 -0.96 13.72 27.60
CA GLU A 156 -1.45 14.67 28.58
C GLU A 156 -0.32 15.13 29.52
N VAL A 157 -0.11 16.45 29.56
CA VAL A 157 0.96 17.13 30.32
C VAL A 157 0.36 18.16 31.28
N GLU A 158 1.20 18.65 32.20
CA GLU A 158 0.81 19.69 33.15
C GLU A 158 0.33 20.95 32.41
N VAL A 159 -0.82 21.50 32.83
CA VAL A 159 -1.46 22.69 32.25
C VAL A 159 -0.69 23.95 32.69
N SER A 160 0.52 24.12 32.15
CA SER A 160 1.43 25.19 32.51
C SER A 160 2.38 25.52 31.35
N TRP A 161 2.85 26.78 31.28
CA TRP A 161 3.90 27.19 30.33
C TRP A 161 5.21 26.42 30.50
N SER A 162 5.45 25.78 31.65
CA SER A 162 6.61 24.91 31.87
C SER A 162 6.63 23.68 30.95
N SER A 163 5.48 23.26 30.42
CA SER A 163 5.34 22.12 29.50
C SER A 163 5.64 22.49 28.04
N PHE A 164 5.52 23.77 27.68
CA PHE A 164 5.68 24.24 26.30
C PHE A 164 7.15 24.27 25.86
N ASN A 165 7.38 24.02 24.58
CA ASN A 165 8.68 24.18 23.93
C ASN A 165 8.54 24.81 22.54
N LYS A 166 9.65 25.19 21.91
CA LYS A 166 9.63 25.88 20.60
C LYS A 166 9.40 24.96 19.39
N GLY A 167 9.61 23.65 19.53
CA GLY A 167 9.59 22.67 18.45
C GLY A 167 8.26 21.96 18.24
N ASP A 168 7.46 21.80 19.29
CA ASP A 168 6.31 20.90 19.27
C ASP A 168 4.97 21.65 19.25
N ILE A 169 3.88 20.89 19.17
CA ILE A 169 2.52 21.43 19.14
C ILE A 169 1.79 21.06 20.43
N PHE A 170 0.97 21.99 20.92
CA PHE A 170 0.21 21.81 22.15
C PHE A 170 -1.27 22.08 21.89
N LEU A 171 -2.14 21.15 22.31
CA LEU A 171 -3.59 21.33 22.29
C LEU A 171 -4.07 21.60 23.72
N LEU A 172 -4.46 22.84 24.01
CA LEU A 172 -5.14 23.20 25.24
C LEU A 172 -6.64 22.95 25.06
N ASP A 173 -7.14 21.97 25.80
CA ASP A 173 -8.52 21.54 25.73
C ASP A 173 -9.27 21.95 27.01
N ILE A 174 -10.26 22.82 26.83
CA ILE A 174 -11.05 23.40 27.93
C ILE A 174 -12.55 23.07 27.83
N GLY A 175 -12.90 21.96 27.17
CA GLY A 175 -14.30 21.56 26.99
C GLY A 175 -14.98 22.23 25.79
N LYS A 176 -15.24 23.53 25.87
CA LYS A 176 -15.98 24.29 24.83
C LYS A 176 -15.11 24.77 23.67
N ALA A 177 -13.81 24.89 23.90
CA ALA A 177 -12.83 25.28 22.89
C ALA A 177 -11.57 24.41 23.01
N ILE A 178 -10.91 24.21 21.87
CA ILE A 178 -9.62 23.53 21.74
C ILE A 178 -8.69 24.53 21.08
N VAL A 179 -7.64 24.96 21.78
CA VAL A 179 -6.65 25.89 21.25
C VAL A 179 -5.39 25.12 20.90
N GLN A 180 -5.08 25.05 19.60
CA GLN A 180 -3.82 24.53 19.09
C GLN A 180 -2.78 25.65 19.08
N TRP A 181 -1.71 25.50 19.84
CA TRP A 181 -0.55 26.37 19.79
C TRP A 181 0.60 25.66 19.08
N ASN A 182 1.10 26.26 18.00
CA ASN A 182 2.16 25.71 17.17
C ASN A 182 3.50 26.35 17.55
N GLY A 183 4.48 25.54 17.96
CA GLY A 183 5.84 26.01 18.22
C GLY A 183 6.44 26.72 16.99
N PRO A 184 7.23 27.79 17.15
CA PRO A 184 7.86 28.49 16.03
C PRO A 184 8.71 27.60 15.11
N GLN A 185 9.22 26.49 15.63
CA GLN A 185 10.04 25.50 14.91
C GLN A 185 9.26 24.22 14.56
N SER A 186 7.95 24.17 14.80
CA SER A 186 7.11 23.00 14.49
C SER A 186 6.93 22.79 12.99
N ASN A 187 6.94 21.53 12.56
CA ASN A 187 6.88 21.19 11.14
C ASN A 187 5.43 21.13 10.61
N ARG A 188 5.28 21.20 9.28
CA ARG A 188 3.96 21.24 8.61
C ARG A 188 3.11 19.99 8.87
N ARG A 189 3.74 18.82 8.98
CA ARG A 189 3.07 17.52 9.12
C ARG A 189 2.49 17.35 10.53
N GLU A 190 3.26 17.72 11.55
CA GLU A 190 2.79 17.85 12.94
C GLU A 190 1.60 18.80 13.02
N LYS A 191 1.65 19.96 12.34
CA LYS A 191 0.54 20.93 12.33
C LYS A 191 -0.73 20.32 11.75
N LEU A 192 -0.63 19.64 10.61
CA LEU A 192 -1.76 18.97 9.98
C LEU A 192 -2.35 17.88 10.88
N LYS A 193 -1.50 17.02 11.45
CA LYS A 193 -1.93 15.93 12.33
C LYS A 193 -2.53 16.45 13.65
N ALA A 194 -1.98 17.51 14.22
CA ALA A 194 -2.54 18.17 15.39
C ALA A 194 -3.94 18.77 15.10
N VAL A 195 -4.15 19.32 13.91
CA VAL A 195 -5.49 19.79 13.48
C VAL A 195 -6.45 18.60 13.35
N LEU A 196 -6.03 17.51 12.70
CA LEU A 196 -6.85 16.29 12.58
C LEU A 196 -7.20 15.71 13.95
N LEU A 197 -6.24 15.71 14.89
CA LEU A 197 -6.46 15.28 16.26
C LEU A 197 -7.44 16.20 17.00
N ALA A 198 -7.31 17.53 16.86
CA ALA A 198 -8.24 18.48 17.46
C ALA A 198 -9.66 18.32 16.88
N GLN A 199 -9.80 18.04 15.58
CA GLN A 199 -11.06 17.71 14.93
C GLN A 199 -11.63 16.40 15.47
N ASP A 200 -10.81 15.37 15.65
CA ASP A 200 -11.21 14.08 16.21
C ASP A 200 -11.73 14.23 17.64
N ILE A 201 -11.03 14.99 18.50
CA ILE A 201 -11.49 15.32 19.87
C ILE A 201 -12.83 16.08 19.81
N ARG A 202 -12.95 17.08 18.93
CA ARG A 202 -14.21 17.82 18.75
C ARG A 202 -15.35 16.88 18.35
N ASP A 203 -15.13 16.00 17.40
CA ASP A 203 -16.19 15.20 16.79
C ASP A 203 -16.56 13.99 17.66
N ARG A 204 -15.56 13.25 18.15
CA ARG A 204 -15.77 12.05 18.97
C ARG A 204 -16.07 12.34 20.44
N GLU A 205 -15.32 13.25 21.07
CA GLU A 205 -15.48 13.52 22.50
C GLU A 205 -16.50 14.64 22.80
N ARG A 206 -16.69 15.60 21.88
CA ARG A 206 -17.58 16.76 22.08
C ARG A 206 -18.82 16.77 21.20
N GLY A 207 -19.02 15.72 20.40
CA GLY A 207 -20.16 15.60 19.49
C GLY A 207 -20.24 16.75 18.48
N GLY A 208 -19.10 17.26 18.03
CA GLY A 208 -18.98 18.33 17.02
C GLY A 208 -19.14 19.76 17.54
N ARG A 209 -19.33 19.97 18.85
CA ARG A 209 -19.77 21.27 19.41
C ARG A 209 -18.66 22.19 19.91
N ALA A 210 -17.40 21.74 19.92
CA ALA A 210 -16.27 22.54 20.38
C ALA A 210 -15.68 23.40 19.25
N GLN A 211 -15.22 24.60 19.58
CA GLN A 211 -14.52 25.48 18.63
C GLN A 211 -13.02 25.17 18.61
N ILE A 212 -12.40 25.11 17.43
CA ILE A 212 -10.95 24.90 17.28
C ILE A 212 -10.32 26.22 16.87
N GLY A 213 -9.35 26.71 17.65
CA GLY A 213 -8.56 27.89 17.34
C GLY A 213 -7.08 27.53 17.18
N VAL A 214 -6.39 28.13 16.20
CA VAL A 214 -4.96 27.89 15.96
C VAL A 214 -4.17 29.18 16.23
N VAL A 215 -3.06 29.04 16.96
CA VAL A 215 -2.10 30.10 17.26
C VAL A 215 -0.73 29.69 16.77
N GLU A 216 -0.16 30.48 15.86
CA GLU A 216 1.22 30.31 15.42
C GLU A 216 2.15 31.00 16.41
N GLY A 217 2.99 30.25 17.12
CA GLY A 217 3.95 30.78 18.09
C GLY A 217 4.99 31.73 17.46
N GLY A 218 5.23 31.61 16.15
CA GLY A 218 6.07 32.54 15.38
C GLY A 218 5.37 33.85 14.99
N ASP A 219 4.03 33.90 15.06
CA ASP A 219 3.22 35.08 14.73
C ASP A 219 2.00 35.19 15.65
N GLU A 220 2.24 35.23 16.97
CA GLU A 220 1.18 35.26 17.99
C GLU A 220 0.28 36.51 17.89
N ARG A 221 0.79 37.58 17.25
CA ARG A 221 0.06 38.85 17.03
C ARG A 221 -1.10 38.69 16.06
N SER A 222 -1.10 37.65 15.23
CA SER A 222 -2.19 37.34 14.31
C SER A 222 -3.46 36.86 15.03
N SER A 223 -3.34 36.34 16.26
CA SER A 223 -4.43 35.74 17.05
C SER A 223 -4.51 36.30 18.48
N PRO A 224 -4.73 37.62 18.66
CA PRO A 224 -4.66 38.27 19.97
C PRO A 224 -5.73 37.78 20.95
N GLU A 225 -6.92 37.43 20.45
CA GLU A 225 -8.03 36.92 21.28
C GLU A 225 -7.73 35.52 21.85
N LEU A 226 -7.17 34.62 21.03
CA LEU A 226 -6.73 33.29 21.46
C LEU A 226 -5.53 33.36 22.42
N MET A 227 -4.62 34.31 22.22
CA MET A 227 -3.50 34.53 23.14
C MET A 227 -3.95 35.09 24.49
N LYS A 228 -4.92 36.02 24.50
CA LYS A 228 -5.54 36.49 25.75
C LYS A 228 -6.21 35.32 26.48
N PHE A 229 -6.85 34.42 25.73
CA PHE A 229 -7.48 33.22 26.25
C PHE A 229 -6.46 32.24 26.88
N LEU A 230 -5.38 31.92 26.17
CA LEU A 230 -4.26 31.11 26.69
C LEU A 230 -3.68 31.70 27.97
N THR A 231 -3.46 33.02 27.99
CA THR A 231 -2.89 33.73 29.15
C THR A 231 -3.84 33.72 30.36
N THR A 232 -5.15 33.71 30.12
CA THR A 232 -6.15 33.63 31.21
C THR A 232 -6.12 32.25 31.89
N VAL A 233 -5.85 31.19 31.12
CA VAL A 233 -5.84 29.81 31.63
C VAL A 233 -4.47 29.41 32.20
N LEU A 234 -3.38 29.76 31.51
CA LEU A 234 -2.00 29.34 31.84
C LEU A 234 -1.20 30.39 32.64
N GLY A 235 -1.71 31.62 32.76
CA GLY A 235 -0.97 32.77 33.28
C GLY A 235 -0.08 33.46 32.24
N PRO A 236 0.69 34.49 32.63
CA PRO A 236 1.57 35.23 31.72
C PRO A 236 2.66 34.33 31.13
N LYS A 237 2.82 34.41 29.81
CA LYS A 237 3.85 33.65 29.08
C LYS A 237 5.26 34.10 29.53
N PRO A 238 6.18 33.16 29.84
CA PRO A 238 7.56 33.48 30.18
C PRO A 238 8.35 34.02 28.97
N ALA A 239 9.39 34.82 29.21
CA ALA A 239 10.21 35.45 28.17
C ALA A 239 10.98 34.46 27.28
N GLN A 240 11.27 33.25 27.79
CA GLN A 240 11.89 32.17 27.03
C GLN A 240 11.19 30.84 27.32
N LEU A 241 10.86 30.12 26.24
CA LEU A 241 10.40 28.74 26.28
C LEU A 241 11.59 27.78 26.11
N LYS A 242 11.42 26.54 26.57
CA LYS A 242 12.40 25.47 26.36
C LYS A 242 12.66 25.24 24.87
N GLU A 243 13.90 24.93 24.51
CA GLU A 243 14.23 24.45 23.16
C GLU A 243 13.56 23.09 22.91
N ALA A 244 13.38 22.76 21.63
CA ALA A 244 12.84 21.46 21.23
C ALA A 244 13.66 20.32 21.85
N THR A 245 12.99 19.30 22.37
CA THR A 245 13.66 18.05 22.74
C THR A 245 13.76 17.21 21.48
N SER A 246 14.97 16.72 21.13
CA SER A 246 15.14 15.86 19.95
C SER A 246 14.10 14.73 19.97
N ASP A 247 13.49 14.45 18.82
CA ASP A 247 12.54 13.34 18.63
C ASP A 247 13.23 11.97 18.72
N ASP A 248 14.56 11.95 18.75
CA ASP A 248 15.35 10.74 18.73
C ASP A 248 15.54 10.15 20.13
N VAL A 249 14.74 9.12 20.45
CA VAL A 249 15.31 8.01 21.23
C VAL A 249 16.00 7.11 20.19
N PRO A 250 17.33 7.04 20.18
CA PRO A 250 18.05 6.22 19.21
C PRO A 250 17.73 4.74 19.46
N ASP A 251 16.94 4.14 18.56
CA ASP A 251 17.02 2.69 18.39
C ASP A 251 18.40 2.38 17.80
N SER A 252 19.23 1.75 18.61
CA SER A 252 20.54 1.28 18.18
C SER A 252 20.35 0.22 17.09
N ALA A 253 20.40 0.64 15.82
CA ALA A 253 20.55 -0.26 14.69
C ALA A 253 21.92 -0.94 14.75
N GLN A 254 22.02 -1.97 15.59
CA GLN A 254 23.15 -2.89 15.58
C GLN A 254 22.84 -3.98 14.55
N LYS A 255 23.73 -4.12 13.57
CA LYS A 255 23.76 -5.17 12.52
C LYS A 255 23.07 -6.47 12.94
N ASN A 256 22.12 -6.89 12.11
CA ASN A 256 21.25 -8.05 12.26
C ASN A 256 22.04 -9.34 12.53
N SER A 257 21.69 -10.03 13.61
CA SER A 257 21.98 -11.46 13.79
C SER A 257 20.75 -12.13 14.40
N VAL A 258 19.85 -12.61 13.55
CA VAL A 258 18.66 -13.33 14.01
C VAL A 258 19.06 -14.71 14.51
N ARG A 259 18.51 -15.12 15.66
CA ARG A 259 18.81 -16.40 16.29
C ARG A 259 17.52 -17.13 16.63
N LEU A 260 17.52 -18.44 16.40
CA LEU A 260 16.41 -19.31 16.75
C LEU A 260 16.78 -20.12 17.99
N TYR A 261 15.89 -20.10 18.98
CA TYR A 261 16.00 -20.80 20.25
C TYR A 261 14.85 -21.80 20.39
N HIS A 262 15.15 -22.97 20.93
CA HIS A 262 14.17 -23.92 21.41
C HIS A 262 14.04 -23.74 22.92
N VAL A 263 12.81 -23.57 23.40
CA VAL A 263 12.55 -23.29 24.81
C VAL A 263 11.58 -24.33 25.35
N TYR A 264 12.11 -25.18 26.24
CA TYR A 264 11.38 -26.26 26.88
C TYR A 264 11.57 -26.21 28.39
N ASP A 265 10.62 -26.80 29.12
CA ASP A 265 10.70 -26.95 30.57
C ASP A 265 11.42 -28.27 30.91
N ASN A 266 12.43 -28.19 31.77
CA ASN A 266 13.06 -29.36 32.36
C ASN A 266 12.97 -29.29 33.89
N SER A 267 11.98 -29.98 34.46
CA SER A 267 11.76 -30.06 35.91
C SER A 267 11.57 -28.69 36.60
N GLY A 268 10.80 -27.78 35.98
CA GLY A 268 10.48 -26.46 36.52
C GLY A 268 11.51 -25.37 36.20
N ASN A 269 12.58 -25.71 35.48
CA ASN A 269 13.58 -24.76 35.01
C ASN A 269 13.42 -24.52 33.51
N LEU A 270 13.33 -23.24 33.14
CA LEU A 270 13.28 -22.82 31.74
C LEU A 270 14.64 -23.06 31.08
N VAL A 271 14.70 -24.01 30.14
CA VAL A 271 15.92 -24.27 29.36
C VAL A 271 15.82 -23.55 28.03
N ILE A 272 16.82 -22.72 27.73
CA ILE A 272 16.94 -21.97 26.47
C ILE A 272 18.10 -22.56 25.68
N GLN A 273 17.79 -23.29 24.60
CA GLN A 273 18.79 -23.89 23.74
C GLN A 273 18.85 -23.15 22.40
N GLU A 274 20.03 -22.69 21.98
CA GLU A 274 20.23 -22.12 20.65
C GLU A 274 20.17 -23.24 19.60
N VAL A 275 19.25 -23.13 18.64
CA VAL A 275 19.05 -24.12 17.57
C VAL A 275 19.85 -23.74 16.34
N ALA A 276 19.76 -22.47 15.93
CA ALA A 276 20.38 -22.00 14.70
C ALA A 276 20.65 -20.50 14.72
N LYS A 277 21.60 -20.11 13.87
CA LYS A 277 21.83 -18.73 13.42
C LYS A 277 21.48 -18.66 11.94
N GLN A 278 21.21 -17.46 11.41
CA GLN A 278 20.95 -17.27 9.98
C GLN A 278 22.01 -17.97 9.09
N PRO A 279 21.60 -18.55 7.94
CA PRO A 279 20.24 -18.59 7.40
C PRO A 279 19.33 -19.61 8.11
N LEU A 280 18.09 -19.23 8.44
CA LEU A 280 17.11 -20.14 9.04
C LEU A 280 16.34 -20.88 7.94
N THR A 281 15.98 -22.14 8.15
CA THR A 281 15.16 -22.94 7.22
C THR A 281 13.91 -23.46 7.93
N GLN A 282 12.80 -23.62 7.20
CA GLN A 282 11.49 -23.93 7.78
C GLN A 282 11.47 -25.29 8.52
N ASP A 283 12.32 -26.24 8.13
CA ASP A 283 12.47 -27.56 8.77
C ASP A 283 13.02 -27.49 10.21
N LEU A 284 13.58 -26.35 10.62
CA LEU A 284 14.00 -26.11 12.01
C LEU A 284 12.80 -26.00 12.96
N LEU A 285 11.62 -25.63 12.46
CA LEU A 285 10.39 -25.50 13.25
C LEU A 285 9.65 -26.84 13.29
N LYS A 286 9.72 -27.51 14.45
CA LYS A 286 9.01 -28.77 14.67
C LYS A 286 7.63 -28.51 15.26
N SER A 287 6.58 -29.03 14.62
CA SER A 287 5.20 -28.89 15.11
C SER A 287 4.99 -29.41 16.54
N SER A 288 5.87 -30.27 17.06
CA SER A 288 5.84 -30.80 18.43
C SER A 288 6.23 -29.79 19.51
N ASP A 289 6.86 -28.67 19.14
CA ASP A 289 7.58 -27.83 20.11
C ASP A 289 7.27 -26.34 19.91
N CYS A 290 7.72 -25.50 20.85
CA CYS A 290 7.66 -24.04 20.75
C CYS A 290 9.06 -23.44 20.59
N PHE A 291 9.18 -22.44 19.72
CA PHE A 291 10.47 -21.80 19.41
C PHE A 291 10.42 -20.30 19.66
N ILE A 292 11.53 -19.73 20.12
CA ILE A 292 11.73 -18.29 20.25
C ILE A 292 12.71 -17.84 19.18
N LEU A 293 12.28 -16.91 18.34
CA LEU A 293 13.13 -16.22 17.41
C LEU A 293 13.47 -14.84 18.00
N ASP A 294 14.76 -14.62 18.25
CA ASP A 294 15.28 -13.38 18.80
C ASP A 294 15.95 -12.54 17.72
N ASN A 295 15.43 -11.32 17.54
CA ASN A 295 16.03 -10.30 16.70
C ASN A 295 16.88 -9.32 17.54
N LYS A 296 17.81 -9.87 18.32
CA LYS A 296 18.78 -9.14 19.17
C LYS A 296 18.12 -8.18 20.17
N GLY A 297 16.95 -8.54 20.70
CA GLY A 297 16.22 -7.70 21.65
C GLY A 297 15.52 -6.48 21.04
N SER A 298 15.49 -6.32 19.71
CA SER A 298 14.58 -5.36 19.06
C SER A 298 13.15 -5.90 19.04
N SER A 299 13.00 -7.18 18.68
CA SER A 299 11.74 -7.92 18.73
C SER A 299 11.99 -9.38 19.07
N VAL A 300 11.11 -9.97 19.88
CA VAL A 300 11.14 -11.40 20.24
C VAL A 300 9.85 -12.04 19.73
N MET A 301 9.96 -13.02 18.84
CA MET A 301 8.82 -13.74 18.26
C MET A 301 8.78 -15.16 18.81
N VAL A 302 7.59 -15.66 19.17
CA VAL A 302 7.40 -17.04 19.63
C VAL A 302 6.50 -17.78 18.66
N TRP A 303 6.96 -18.91 18.16
CA TRP A 303 6.21 -19.80 17.30
C TRP A 303 5.72 -21.01 18.08
N LYS A 304 4.40 -21.23 18.10
CA LYS A 304 3.73 -22.33 18.81
C LYS A 304 3.44 -23.46 17.83
N GLY A 305 4.13 -24.60 17.96
CA GLY A 305 3.84 -25.79 17.18
C GLY A 305 2.43 -26.33 17.45
N LYS A 306 1.75 -26.81 16.40
CA LYS A 306 0.37 -27.31 16.47
C LYS A 306 0.20 -28.53 17.37
N LYS A 307 1.26 -29.34 17.52
CA LYS A 307 1.35 -30.55 18.34
C LYS A 307 2.09 -30.32 19.67
N ALA A 308 2.50 -29.08 19.97
CA ALA A 308 3.09 -28.75 21.27
C ALA A 308 2.08 -28.91 22.40
N SER A 309 2.58 -29.18 23.61
CA SER A 309 1.72 -29.41 24.78
C SER A 309 0.89 -28.16 25.10
N LYS A 310 -0.26 -28.36 25.75
CA LYS A 310 -1.18 -27.25 26.08
C LYS A 310 -0.48 -26.24 27.01
N GLU A 311 0.29 -26.76 27.96
CA GLU A 311 1.07 -26.01 28.94
C GLU A 311 2.15 -25.17 28.24
N GLU A 312 2.82 -25.71 27.21
CA GLU A 312 3.81 -24.96 26.44
C GLU A 312 3.20 -23.85 25.61
N ARG A 313 2.05 -24.12 24.98
CA ARG A 313 1.33 -23.14 24.16
C ARG A 313 0.78 -22.00 25.02
N GLN A 314 0.23 -22.31 26.20
CA GLN A 314 -0.28 -21.30 27.15
C GLN A 314 0.87 -20.53 27.83
N GLY A 315 2.01 -21.17 28.07
CA GLY A 315 3.20 -20.54 28.67
C GLY A 315 4.02 -19.68 27.69
N ALA A 316 3.74 -19.69 26.39
CA ALA A 316 4.56 -19.08 25.35
C ALA A 316 4.89 -17.60 25.62
N MET A 317 3.88 -16.80 26.00
CA MET A 317 4.05 -15.38 26.31
C MET A 317 4.98 -15.16 27.52
N ASN A 318 4.75 -15.90 28.60
CA ASN A 318 5.54 -15.80 29.83
C ASN A 318 6.99 -16.25 29.62
N ARG A 319 7.21 -17.22 28.73
CA ARG A 319 8.56 -17.66 28.34
C ARG A 319 9.30 -16.58 27.56
N ALA A 320 8.64 -15.87 26.66
CA ALA A 320 9.23 -14.72 25.98
C ALA A 320 9.64 -13.61 26.97
N LEU A 321 8.77 -13.28 27.92
CA LEU A 321 9.06 -12.28 28.96
C LEU A 321 10.22 -12.72 29.87
N SER A 322 10.25 -14.00 30.24
CA SER A 322 11.34 -14.59 31.03
C SER A 322 12.66 -14.60 30.25
N TYR A 323 12.59 -14.87 28.94
CA TYR A 323 13.73 -14.81 28.02
C TYR A 323 14.30 -13.39 27.93
N ILE A 324 13.46 -12.37 27.73
CA ILE A 324 13.85 -10.95 27.72
C ILE A 324 14.55 -10.57 29.02
N LYS A 325 13.98 -10.97 30.17
CA LYS A 325 14.58 -10.73 31.49
C LYS A 325 15.92 -11.43 31.66
N ALA A 326 16.04 -12.68 31.24
CA ALA A 326 17.28 -13.46 31.31
C ALA A 326 18.39 -12.87 30.43
N LYS A 327 18.04 -12.38 29.23
CA LYS A 327 18.96 -11.70 28.31
C LYS A 327 19.25 -10.24 28.68
N LYS A 328 18.55 -9.69 29.68
CA LYS A 328 18.64 -8.29 30.13
C LYS A 328 18.29 -7.29 29.01
N TYR A 329 17.34 -7.65 28.15
CA TYR A 329 16.81 -6.73 27.14
C TYR A 329 15.87 -5.70 27.80
N PRO A 330 15.66 -4.52 27.18
CA PRO A 330 14.75 -3.49 27.69
C PRO A 330 13.33 -4.04 27.89
N ALA A 331 12.63 -3.58 28.93
CA ALA A 331 11.24 -3.96 29.16
C ALA A 331 10.27 -3.47 28.06
N SER A 332 10.73 -2.55 27.20
CA SER A 332 10.05 -2.07 26.00
C SER A 332 10.19 -3.00 24.79
N THR A 333 10.96 -4.10 24.88
CA THR A 333 11.11 -5.07 23.79
C THR A 333 9.74 -5.62 23.38
N THR A 334 9.40 -5.50 22.09
CA THR A 334 8.14 -6.00 21.53
C THR A 334 8.15 -7.52 21.51
N VAL A 335 7.00 -8.13 21.82
CA VAL A 335 6.82 -9.58 21.78
C VAL A 335 5.65 -9.93 20.87
N GLU A 336 5.87 -10.88 19.98
CA GLU A 336 4.85 -11.45 19.10
C GLU A 336 4.76 -12.96 19.36
N VAL A 337 3.55 -13.52 19.49
CA VAL A 337 3.33 -14.96 19.69
C VAL A 337 2.34 -15.44 18.63
N MET A 338 2.78 -16.36 17.78
CA MET A 338 2.00 -16.90 16.66
C MET A 338 1.86 -18.41 16.75
N ALA A 339 0.78 -18.95 16.18
CA ALA A 339 0.59 -20.39 16.01
C ALA A 339 1.12 -20.87 14.66
N GLU A 340 1.49 -22.14 14.57
CA GLU A 340 1.79 -22.82 13.30
C GLU A 340 0.65 -22.63 12.29
N GLY A 341 0.96 -22.07 11.13
CA GLY A 341 0.03 -21.70 10.06
C GLY A 341 -0.56 -20.28 10.15
N ALA A 342 -0.31 -19.55 11.24
CA ALA A 342 -0.74 -18.17 11.45
C ALA A 342 0.44 -17.19 11.53
N GLU A 343 1.56 -17.53 10.91
CA GLU A 343 2.80 -16.75 11.03
C GLU A 343 2.69 -15.40 10.32
N SER A 344 3.26 -14.37 10.93
CA SER A 344 3.33 -13.04 10.32
C SER A 344 4.28 -13.02 9.14
N ALA A 345 4.06 -12.09 8.20
CA ALA A 345 4.93 -11.93 7.04
C ALA A 345 6.39 -11.67 7.44
N ILE A 346 6.60 -10.88 8.50
CA ILE A 346 7.92 -10.61 9.08
C ILE A 346 8.56 -11.91 9.55
N PHE A 347 7.84 -12.75 10.31
CA PHE A 347 8.38 -14.03 10.77
C PHE A 347 8.76 -14.95 9.62
N LYS A 348 7.85 -15.16 8.65
CA LYS A 348 8.10 -16.01 7.47
C LYS A 348 9.33 -15.52 6.69
N HIS A 349 9.49 -14.21 6.59
CA HIS A 349 10.62 -13.59 5.91
C HIS A 349 11.96 -13.87 6.58
N LEU A 350 12.03 -14.20 7.87
CA LEU A 350 13.31 -14.51 8.54
C LEU A 350 13.88 -15.89 8.16
N PHE A 351 13.14 -16.67 7.38
CA PHE A 351 13.54 -17.98 6.85
C PHE A 351 13.90 -17.90 5.37
N LYS A 352 14.87 -18.74 4.96
CA LYS A 352 15.42 -18.82 3.60
C LYS A 352 14.37 -19.18 2.55
N SER A 353 13.39 -19.98 2.93
CA SER A 353 12.27 -20.40 2.10
C SER A 353 11.12 -20.79 3.01
N TRP A 354 9.92 -20.32 2.70
CA TRP A 354 8.71 -20.63 3.46
C TRP A 354 7.63 -21.17 2.52
N THR A 355 7.03 -22.28 2.89
CA THR A 355 5.93 -22.91 2.15
C THR A 355 4.77 -23.21 3.10
N ASP A 356 3.57 -22.72 2.76
CA ASP A 356 2.37 -23.01 3.54
C ASP A 356 1.79 -24.36 3.08
N ARG A 357 1.84 -25.38 3.95
CA ARG A 357 1.50 -26.79 3.62
C ARG A 357 0.05 -27.00 3.15
N ASP A 358 -0.87 -26.13 3.57
CA ASP A 358 -2.31 -26.27 3.34
C ASP A 358 -2.91 -25.13 2.50
N GLN A 359 -2.07 -24.24 1.93
CA GLN A 359 -2.56 -23.19 1.03
C GLN A 359 -2.82 -23.80 -0.36
N THR A 360 -3.86 -24.64 -0.44
CA THR A 360 -4.47 -25.06 -1.69
C THR A 360 -5.68 -24.16 -1.98
N GLN A 361 -5.59 -23.47 -3.11
CA GLN A 361 -6.67 -22.84 -3.89
C GLN A 361 -7.48 -21.73 -3.19
N GLY A 362 -7.07 -20.48 -3.46
CA GLY A 362 -8.03 -19.40 -3.59
C GLY A 362 -9.02 -19.69 -4.73
N LEU A 363 -10.16 -19.00 -4.74
CA LEU A 363 -11.15 -19.05 -5.82
C LEU A 363 -10.52 -18.59 -7.14
N GLY A 364 -9.98 -19.53 -7.89
CA GLY A 364 -9.41 -19.38 -9.24
C GLY A 364 -9.41 -20.75 -9.90
N THR A 365 -10.39 -20.97 -10.78
CA THR A 365 -10.50 -22.06 -11.76
C THR A 365 -9.94 -23.43 -11.34
N THR A 366 -10.82 -24.26 -10.76
CA THR A 366 -10.64 -25.72 -10.77
C THR A 366 -10.54 -26.22 -12.21
N HIS A 367 -9.33 -26.41 -12.71
CA HIS A 367 -9.11 -27.15 -13.95
C HIS A 367 -9.32 -28.65 -13.69
N ASN A 368 -10.51 -29.15 -14.01
CA ASN A 368 -10.72 -30.57 -14.20
C ASN A 368 -9.82 -31.03 -15.37
N VAL A 369 -8.88 -31.94 -15.08
CA VAL A 369 -8.01 -32.58 -16.06
C VAL A 369 -8.90 -33.37 -17.04
N GLY A 370 -9.13 -32.82 -18.23
CA GLY A 370 -9.87 -33.54 -19.28
C GLY A 370 -10.55 -32.70 -20.37
N LYS A 371 -10.74 -31.38 -20.18
CA LYS A 371 -11.21 -30.49 -21.24
C LYS A 371 -10.49 -29.15 -21.14
N ILE A 372 -9.53 -28.92 -22.04
CA ILE A 372 -8.98 -27.59 -22.26
C ILE A 372 -10.12 -26.78 -22.89
N ALA A 373 -10.85 -26.04 -22.06
CA ALA A 373 -11.66 -24.96 -22.57
C ALA A 373 -10.68 -23.97 -23.21
N LYS A 374 -10.84 -23.69 -24.51
CA LYS A 374 -10.26 -22.50 -25.12
C LYS A 374 -10.69 -21.34 -24.20
N VAL A 375 -9.72 -20.76 -23.50
CA VAL A 375 -9.92 -19.47 -22.87
C VAL A 375 -10.12 -18.52 -24.04
N ASP A 376 -11.32 -17.98 -24.20
CA ASP A 376 -11.48 -16.83 -25.06
C ASP A 376 -10.57 -15.76 -24.47
N ASP A 377 -9.52 -15.39 -25.20
CA ASP A 377 -8.75 -14.17 -24.99
C ASP A 377 -9.72 -13.00 -25.17
N GLY A 378 -10.50 -12.71 -24.13
CA GLY A 378 -11.27 -11.49 -24.04
C GLY A 378 -10.29 -10.35 -24.28
N LYS A 379 -10.53 -9.60 -25.37
CA LYS A 379 -9.67 -8.48 -25.78
C LYS A 379 -9.33 -7.64 -24.55
N PHE A 380 -8.04 -7.48 -24.29
CA PHE A 380 -7.49 -6.66 -23.24
C PHE A 380 -8.05 -5.23 -23.34
N ASP A 381 -9.05 -4.88 -22.52
CA ASP A 381 -9.74 -3.59 -22.61
C ASP A 381 -8.97 -2.51 -21.85
N VAL A 382 -8.26 -1.66 -22.60
CA VAL A 382 -7.51 -0.52 -22.08
C VAL A 382 -8.39 0.43 -21.27
N MET A 383 -9.67 0.57 -21.64
CA MET A 383 -10.60 1.42 -20.90
C MET A 383 -10.91 0.83 -19.52
N GLU A 384 -11.01 -0.49 -19.41
CA GLU A 384 -11.20 -1.16 -18.11
C GLU A 384 -9.97 -1.01 -17.22
N LEU A 385 -8.76 -1.07 -17.79
CA LEU A 385 -7.50 -0.88 -17.08
C LEU A 385 -7.36 0.51 -16.45
N HIS A 386 -7.77 1.55 -17.18
CA HIS A 386 -7.75 2.93 -16.68
C HIS A 386 -8.90 3.20 -15.69
N ALA A 387 -10.01 2.47 -15.82
CA ALA A 387 -11.13 2.53 -14.89
C ALA A 387 -10.89 1.72 -13.60
N ARG A 388 -10.03 0.69 -13.66
CA ARG A 388 -9.71 -0.25 -12.56
C ARG A 388 -8.19 -0.41 -12.43
N PRO A 389 -7.50 0.56 -11.79
CA PRO A 389 -6.05 0.52 -11.63
C PRO A 389 -5.53 -0.76 -10.96
N GLU A 390 -6.34 -1.44 -10.15
CA GLU A 390 -5.96 -2.70 -9.49
C GLU A 390 -5.65 -3.81 -10.51
N LEU A 391 -6.37 -3.83 -11.64
CA LEU A 391 -6.08 -4.75 -12.75
C LEU A 391 -4.76 -4.38 -13.42
N ALA A 392 -4.49 -3.08 -13.57
CA ALA A 392 -3.24 -2.58 -14.14
C ALA A 392 -2.04 -3.01 -13.32
N ALA A 393 -2.13 -2.83 -12.00
CA ALA A 393 -1.16 -3.36 -11.05
C ALA A 393 -1.00 -4.87 -11.24
N GLN A 394 -2.07 -5.67 -11.12
CA GLN A 394 -2.00 -7.14 -11.23
C GLN A 394 -1.41 -7.64 -12.54
N TYR A 395 -1.81 -7.07 -13.68
CA TYR A 395 -1.31 -7.47 -15.01
C TYR A 395 0.06 -6.87 -15.35
N ARG A 396 0.54 -5.88 -14.58
CA ARG A 396 1.81 -5.16 -14.82
C ARG A 396 1.83 -4.45 -16.17
N MET A 397 0.69 -3.88 -16.53
CA MET A 397 0.46 -3.18 -17.80
C MET A 397 -0.12 -1.81 -17.49
N VAL A 398 0.37 -0.76 -18.17
CA VAL A 398 -0.18 0.61 -18.02
C VAL A 398 -1.24 0.94 -19.07
N ASP A 399 -1.20 0.23 -20.20
CA ASP A 399 -2.14 0.25 -21.33
C ASP A 399 -1.96 -1.04 -22.16
N ASP A 400 -2.42 -1.08 -23.42
CA ASP A 400 -2.24 -2.20 -24.36
C ASP A 400 -0.90 -2.17 -25.12
N ALA A 401 0.06 -1.34 -24.69
CA ALA A 401 1.35 -1.14 -25.35
C ALA A 401 1.23 -0.67 -26.82
N SER A 402 0.19 0.10 -27.17
CA SER A 402 -0.04 0.62 -28.53
C SER A 402 0.51 2.05 -28.78
N GLY A 403 1.08 2.67 -27.76
CA GLY A 403 1.63 4.02 -27.80
C GLY A 403 2.92 4.18 -28.63
N ASP A 404 3.39 5.42 -28.70
CA ASP A 404 4.55 5.79 -29.50
C ASP A 404 5.87 5.44 -28.80
N VAL A 405 6.82 4.89 -29.54
CA VAL A 405 8.13 4.44 -29.03
C VAL A 405 9.24 5.25 -29.69
N LYS A 406 10.23 5.67 -28.90
CA LYS A 406 11.52 6.18 -29.38
C LYS A 406 12.66 5.46 -28.67
N VAL A 407 13.66 5.01 -29.42
CA VAL A 407 14.79 4.23 -28.89
C VAL A 407 16.10 4.93 -29.21
N TRP A 408 16.95 5.06 -28.19
CA TRP A 408 18.33 5.54 -28.31
C TRP A 408 19.32 4.50 -27.77
N CYS A 409 20.49 4.39 -28.40
CA CYS A 409 21.67 3.70 -27.90
C CYS A 409 22.57 4.72 -27.19
N ILE A 410 23.30 4.30 -26.16
CA ILE A 410 24.38 5.10 -25.59
C ILE A 410 25.67 4.81 -26.37
N GLU A 411 26.18 5.84 -27.05
CA GLU A 411 27.40 5.76 -27.85
C GLU A 411 28.33 6.91 -27.48
N ASN A 412 29.58 6.60 -27.11
CA ASN A 412 30.54 7.61 -26.66
C ASN A 412 30.00 8.51 -25.54
N LEU A 413 29.18 7.94 -24.64
CA LEU A 413 28.50 8.63 -23.53
C LEU A 413 27.39 9.62 -23.95
N GLU A 414 27.01 9.64 -25.23
CA GLU A 414 25.93 10.46 -25.80
C GLU A 414 24.75 9.60 -26.32
N LEU A 415 23.62 10.27 -26.60
CA LEU A 415 22.43 9.63 -27.15
C LEU A 415 22.51 9.52 -28.67
N ALA A 416 22.54 8.29 -29.19
CA ALA A 416 22.42 8.00 -30.61
C ALA A 416 21.03 7.43 -30.91
N GLU A 417 20.29 8.05 -31.83
CA GLU A 417 18.96 7.57 -32.23
C GLU A 417 19.07 6.32 -33.11
N ILE A 418 18.25 5.31 -32.84
CA ILE A 418 18.25 4.05 -33.57
C ILE A 418 17.22 4.09 -34.70
N ASP A 419 17.52 3.42 -35.82
CA ASP A 419 16.57 3.23 -36.92
C ASP A 419 15.30 2.51 -36.42
N PRO A 420 14.09 3.08 -36.62
CA PRO A 420 12.83 2.43 -36.27
C PRO A 420 12.68 0.98 -36.78
N LYS A 421 13.35 0.60 -37.87
CA LYS A 421 13.34 -0.78 -38.40
C LYS A 421 14.01 -1.80 -37.50
N THR A 422 14.94 -1.38 -36.65
CA THR A 422 15.65 -2.24 -35.70
C THR A 422 15.09 -2.14 -34.28
N TYR A 423 13.98 -1.43 -34.08
CA TYR A 423 13.29 -1.41 -32.79
C TYR A 423 12.92 -2.83 -32.35
N GLY A 424 13.20 -3.13 -31.09
CA GLY A 424 13.08 -4.48 -30.55
C GLY A 424 14.37 -5.30 -30.62
N GLN A 425 15.47 -4.80 -31.21
CA GLN A 425 16.76 -5.49 -31.21
C GLN A 425 17.72 -4.83 -30.20
N PHE A 426 18.08 -5.55 -29.16
CA PHE A 426 18.95 -5.07 -28.08
C PHE A 426 20.21 -5.93 -27.99
N TYR A 427 21.36 -5.30 -27.81
CA TYR A 427 22.65 -5.98 -27.70
C TYR A 427 23.17 -5.91 -26.28
N GLY A 428 23.58 -7.07 -25.74
CA GLY A 428 24.08 -7.18 -24.37
C GLY A 428 25.35 -6.38 -24.07
N GLY A 429 26.04 -5.85 -25.08
CA GLY A 429 27.20 -4.97 -24.92
C GLY A 429 26.88 -3.47 -24.84
N ASP A 430 25.63 -3.04 -25.04
CA ASP A 430 25.26 -1.62 -25.00
C ASP A 430 24.20 -1.31 -23.92
N CYS A 431 23.98 -0.02 -23.69
CA CYS A 431 22.84 0.49 -22.92
C CYS A 431 21.87 1.25 -23.85
N TYR A 432 20.57 1.14 -23.58
CA TYR A 432 19.52 1.75 -24.39
C TYR A 432 18.56 2.56 -23.53
N LEU A 433 18.08 3.67 -24.08
CA LEU A 433 16.94 4.41 -23.53
C LEU A 433 15.73 4.21 -24.46
N VAL A 434 14.60 3.78 -23.90
CA VAL A 434 13.34 3.61 -24.63
C VAL A 434 12.29 4.53 -24.01
N LEU A 435 11.89 5.58 -24.71
CA LEU A 435 10.78 6.44 -24.32
C LEU A 435 9.49 5.94 -24.95
N TYR A 436 8.57 5.50 -24.11
CA TYR A 436 7.21 5.13 -24.47
C TYR A 436 6.24 6.26 -24.12
N SER A 437 5.38 6.64 -25.05
CA SER A 437 4.41 7.74 -24.88
C SER A 437 3.00 7.22 -25.12
N TYR A 438 2.12 7.35 -24.14
CA TYR A 438 0.73 6.89 -24.20
C TYR A 438 -0.25 7.93 -23.67
N LYS A 439 -1.53 7.76 -23.96
CA LYS A 439 -2.59 8.68 -23.50
C LYS A 439 -3.41 8.03 -22.40
N ARG A 440 -3.65 8.79 -21.33
CA ARG A 440 -4.55 8.43 -20.23
C ARG A 440 -5.49 9.59 -19.96
N ALA A 441 -6.80 9.36 -20.06
CA ALA A 441 -7.84 10.39 -19.86
C ALA A 441 -7.57 11.70 -20.64
N GLY A 442 -7.04 11.59 -21.87
CA GLY A 442 -6.70 12.74 -22.72
C GLY A 442 -5.37 13.43 -22.41
N GLN A 443 -4.68 13.06 -21.33
CA GLN A 443 -3.34 13.57 -21.00
C GLN A 443 -2.25 12.64 -21.52
N GLN A 444 -1.15 13.24 -22.00
CA GLN A 444 0.03 12.50 -22.46
C GLN A 444 0.85 12.05 -21.25
N GLN A 445 1.18 10.76 -21.22
CA GLN A 445 1.97 10.10 -20.19
C GLN A 445 3.21 9.46 -20.83
N TYR A 446 4.26 9.28 -20.03
CA TYR A 446 5.56 8.84 -20.51
C TYR A 446 6.17 7.79 -19.59
N ILE A 447 6.80 6.78 -20.17
CA ILE A 447 7.67 5.83 -19.47
C ILE A 447 9.03 5.82 -20.16
N LEU A 448 10.10 5.97 -19.38
CA LEU A 448 11.47 5.92 -19.86
C LEU A 448 12.16 4.66 -19.33
N TYR A 449 12.31 3.66 -20.18
CA TYR A 449 13.08 2.46 -19.83
C TYR A 449 14.58 2.70 -20.07
N MET A 450 15.39 2.33 -19.07
CA MET A 450 16.84 2.29 -19.13
C MET A 450 17.24 0.81 -19.19
N TRP A 451 17.40 0.27 -20.40
CA TRP A 451 17.81 -1.11 -20.60
C TRP A 451 19.33 -1.23 -20.55
N GLN A 452 19.83 -2.10 -19.69
CA GLN A 452 21.25 -2.28 -19.40
C GLN A 452 21.70 -3.68 -19.84
N GLY A 453 22.58 -3.73 -20.84
CA GLY A 453 23.20 -4.96 -21.31
C GLY A 453 24.11 -5.58 -20.24
N ARG A 454 24.17 -6.92 -20.18
CA ARG A 454 25.00 -7.65 -19.21
C ARG A 454 26.50 -7.35 -19.35
N HIS A 455 26.96 -7.04 -20.56
CA HIS A 455 28.35 -6.77 -20.91
C HIS A 455 28.60 -5.29 -21.22
N ALA A 456 27.63 -4.42 -20.94
CA ALA A 456 27.83 -2.98 -21.07
C ALA A 456 28.87 -2.49 -20.05
N THR A 457 29.67 -1.50 -20.46
CA THR A 457 30.73 -0.98 -19.61
C THR A 457 30.17 -0.06 -18.53
N SER A 458 30.86 0.05 -17.39
CA SER A 458 30.40 0.83 -16.24
C SER A 458 30.18 2.31 -16.55
N ASP A 459 30.99 2.89 -17.43
CA ASP A 459 30.86 4.26 -17.92
C ASP A 459 29.63 4.44 -18.81
N GLU A 460 29.27 3.47 -19.66
CA GLU A 460 28.05 3.50 -20.45
C GLU A 460 26.80 3.33 -19.59
N ILE A 461 26.86 2.47 -18.58
CA ILE A 461 25.79 2.33 -17.58
C ILE A 461 25.59 3.67 -16.84
N ALA A 462 26.68 4.33 -16.41
CA ALA A 462 26.60 5.63 -15.76
C ALA A 462 26.07 6.73 -16.71
N ALA A 463 26.52 6.73 -17.96
CA ALA A 463 26.04 7.64 -18.99
C ALA A 463 24.56 7.42 -19.30
N SER A 464 24.07 6.18 -19.34
CA SER A 464 22.65 5.87 -19.55
C SER A 464 21.76 6.50 -18.47
N ALA A 465 22.18 6.43 -17.21
CA ALA A 465 21.46 7.05 -16.10
C ALA A 465 21.51 8.59 -16.17
N PHE A 466 22.66 9.16 -16.53
CA PHE A 466 22.80 10.61 -16.73
C PHE A 466 21.92 11.12 -17.88
N GLN A 467 21.93 10.43 -19.02
CA GLN A 467 21.11 10.79 -20.17
C GLN A 467 19.61 10.59 -19.89
N ALA A 468 19.25 9.60 -19.07
CA ALA A 468 17.86 9.44 -18.63
C ALA A 468 17.36 10.67 -17.86
N VAL A 469 18.19 11.27 -17.00
CA VAL A 469 17.88 12.54 -16.31
C VAL A 469 17.72 13.68 -17.32
N ASN A 470 18.54 13.76 -18.37
CA ASN A 470 18.40 14.78 -19.41
C ASN A 470 17.07 14.67 -20.17
N ILE A 471 16.67 13.44 -20.55
CA ILE A 471 15.38 13.19 -21.19
C ILE A 471 14.24 13.52 -20.22
N ASP A 472 14.32 13.06 -18.98
CA ASP A 472 13.33 13.34 -17.95
C ASP A 472 13.11 14.84 -17.73
N ASN A 473 14.20 15.62 -17.63
CA ASN A 473 14.15 17.08 -17.55
C ASN A 473 13.51 17.72 -18.79
N LYS A 474 13.77 17.19 -19.99
CA LYS A 474 13.15 17.66 -21.24
C LYS A 474 11.62 17.52 -21.23
N TYR A 475 11.09 16.56 -20.48
CA TYR A 475 9.66 16.33 -20.29
C TYR A 475 9.17 16.83 -18.92
N ASN A 476 9.85 17.82 -18.32
CA ASN A 476 9.51 18.44 -17.03
C ASN A 476 9.35 17.42 -15.87
N GLY A 477 10.14 16.34 -15.91
CA GLY A 477 10.12 15.29 -14.91
C GLY A 477 8.92 14.35 -14.97
N ALA A 478 8.05 14.46 -15.99
CA ALA A 478 6.88 13.60 -16.14
C ALA A 478 7.15 12.10 -16.40
N PRO A 479 8.26 11.68 -17.05
CA PRO A 479 8.50 10.27 -17.32
C PRO A 479 8.68 9.41 -16.07
N VAL A 480 7.95 8.30 -15.99
CA VAL A 480 8.23 7.21 -15.05
C VAL A 480 9.48 6.48 -15.53
N GLN A 481 10.53 6.44 -14.72
CA GLN A 481 11.80 5.85 -15.15
C GLN A 481 11.91 4.39 -14.68
N VAL A 482 12.26 3.47 -15.57
CA VAL A 482 12.31 2.05 -15.27
C VAL A 482 13.69 1.52 -15.56
N ARG A 483 14.41 1.05 -14.54
CA ARG A 483 15.69 0.35 -14.73
C ARG A 483 15.41 -1.10 -15.13
N VAL A 484 15.86 -1.48 -16.32
CA VAL A 484 15.70 -2.84 -16.87
C VAL A 484 17.08 -3.47 -17.06
N VAL A 485 17.31 -4.63 -16.44
CA VAL A 485 18.53 -5.42 -16.68
C VAL A 485 18.22 -6.50 -17.70
N MET A 486 19.17 -6.77 -18.59
CA MET A 486 19.10 -7.84 -19.58
C MET A 486 18.65 -9.17 -18.96
N GLY A 487 17.53 -9.70 -19.45
CA GLY A 487 16.88 -10.94 -18.98
C GLY A 487 15.76 -10.74 -17.97
N LYS A 488 15.63 -9.53 -17.40
CA LYS A 488 14.62 -9.12 -16.41
C LYS A 488 13.66 -8.06 -16.96
N GLU A 489 13.35 -8.13 -18.26
CA GLU A 489 12.43 -7.21 -18.90
C GLU A 489 11.01 -7.31 -18.32
N PRO A 490 10.41 -6.19 -17.85
CA PRO A 490 9.02 -6.17 -17.37
C PRO A 490 8.00 -6.51 -18.47
N ARG A 491 6.82 -7.00 -18.08
CA ARG A 491 5.75 -7.42 -19.03
C ARG A 491 5.40 -6.34 -20.04
N HIS A 492 5.21 -5.10 -19.58
CA HIS A 492 4.92 -3.98 -20.47
C HIS A 492 6.06 -3.71 -21.48
N PHE A 493 7.32 -3.87 -21.09
CA PHE A 493 8.47 -3.71 -22.01
C PHE A 493 8.44 -4.74 -23.13
N LEU A 494 8.07 -6.00 -22.83
CA LEU A 494 7.90 -7.05 -23.84
C LEU A 494 6.78 -6.68 -24.83
N ALA A 495 5.65 -6.23 -24.29
CA ALA A 495 4.44 -5.95 -25.06
C ALA A 495 4.59 -4.79 -26.06
N ILE A 496 5.45 -3.81 -25.76
CA ILE A 496 5.74 -2.68 -26.65
C ILE A 496 6.27 -3.14 -28.01
N PHE A 497 6.99 -4.26 -28.07
CA PHE A 497 7.61 -4.75 -29.32
C PHE A 497 6.76 -5.80 -30.05
N LYS A 498 5.53 -6.08 -29.60
CA LYS A 498 4.54 -6.93 -30.30
C LYS A 498 5.15 -8.27 -30.78
N GLY A 499 5.82 -8.96 -29.86
CA GLY A 499 6.43 -10.27 -30.08
C GLY A 499 7.74 -10.25 -30.87
N LYS A 500 8.32 -9.08 -31.14
CA LYS A 500 9.56 -8.89 -31.94
C LYS A 500 10.78 -8.50 -31.09
N LEU A 501 10.73 -8.71 -29.78
CA LEU A 501 11.86 -8.40 -28.90
C LEU A 501 12.96 -9.46 -29.01
N ILE A 502 14.10 -9.06 -29.56
CA ILE A 502 15.31 -9.87 -29.74
C ILE A 502 16.42 -9.29 -28.86
N ILE A 503 17.02 -10.13 -28.04
CA ILE A 503 18.13 -9.79 -27.15
C ILE A 503 19.34 -10.62 -27.57
N PHE A 504 20.40 -9.95 -28.02
CA PHE A 504 21.67 -10.57 -28.34
C PHE A 504 22.56 -10.65 -27.10
N GLU A 505 23.25 -11.78 -26.90
CA GLU A 505 24.05 -12.02 -25.68
C GLU A 505 25.23 -11.05 -25.61
N GLY A 506 25.74 -10.57 -26.73
CA GLY A 506 26.80 -9.57 -26.78
C GLY A 506 26.83 -8.85 -28.12
N GLY A 507 27.98 -8.26 -28.43
CA GLY A 507 28.12 -7.38 -29.58
C GLY A 507 27.53 -6.00 -29.33
N THR A 508 27.44 -5.20 -30.39
CA THR A 508 26.91 -3.84 -30.35
C THR A 508 25.96 -3.57 -31.51
N GLY A 509 24.95 -2.73 -31.25
CA GLY A 509 24.04 -2.17 -32.26
C GLY A 509 24.61 -0.94 -32.98
N ARG A 510 25.82 -0.49 -32.62
CA ARG A 510 26.48 0.72 -33.16
C ARG A 510 26.65 0.67 -34.68
N PRO A 511 26.26 1.73 -35.41
CA PRO A 511 26.50 1.82 -36.84
C PRO A 511 27.99 1.68 -37.18
N GLY A 512 28.31 0.85 -38.18
CA GLY A 512 29.69 0.69 -38.67
C GLY A 512 30.57 -0.28 -37.88
N VAL A 513 30.12 -0.82 -36.74
CA VAL A 513 30.84 -1.88 -36.02
C VAL A 513 30.37 -3.25 -36.51
N VAL A 514 31.28 -4.01 -37.13
CA VAL A 514 30.99 -5.38 -37.55
C VAL A 514 31.16 -6.30 -36.35
N ASN A 515 30.04 -6.82 -35.84
CA ASN A 515 30.07 -7.86 -34.82
C ASN A 515 30.77 -9.11 -35.38
N PRO A 516 31.64 -9.79 -34.60
CA PRO A 516 32.36 -10.96 -35.07
C PRO A 516 31.38 -12.04 -35.56
N ALA A 517 31.61 -12.55 -36.76
CA ALA A 517 30.82 -13.63 -37.32
C ALA A 517 30.99 -14.87 -36.45
N LYS A 518 29.87 -15.42 -35.96
CA LYS A 518 29.82 -16.70 -35.27
C LYS A 518 29.23 -17.73 -36.24
N ASP A 519 29.93 -18.85 -36.44
CA ASP A 519 29.52 -19.95 -37.32
C ASP A 519 28.13 -20.52 -36.96
N ALA A 520 27.76 -20.43 -35.68
CA ALA A 520 26.44 -20.81 -35.17
C ALA A 520 25.96 -19.85 -34.07
N ARG A 521 24.68 -19.46 -34.15
CA ARG A 521 23.99 -18.65 -33.14
C ARG A 521 22.72 -19.35 -32.69
N LEU A 522 22.53 -19.48 -31.38
CA LEU A 522 21.37 -20.15 -30.80
C LEU A 522 20.50 -19.11 -30.10
N PHE A 523 19.20 -19.11 -30.37
CA PHE A 523 18.23 -18.24 -29.73
C PHE A 523 17.19 -19.08 -29.00
N GLN A 524 16.97 -18.80 -27.72
CA GLN A 524 15.85 -19.32 -26.96
C GLN A 524 14.64 -18.40 -27.15
N VAL A 525 13.54 -18.92 -27.68
CA VAL A 525 12.28 -18.21 -27.84
C VAL A 525 11.33 -18.64 -26.72
N ARG A 526 10.84 -17.66 -25.95
CA ARG A 526 9.87 -17.87 -24.88
C ARG A 526 8.70 -16.93 -25.04
N GLY A 527 7.50 -17.40 -24.70
CA GLY A 527 6.25 -16.64 -24.74
C GLY A 527 5.22 -17.28 -25.67
N THR A 528 3.96 -17.01 -25.37
CA THR A 528 2.78 -17.62 -26.00
C THR A 528 2.00 -16.64 -26.87
N ASN A 529 2.29 -15.34 -26.81
CA ASN A 529 1.59 -14.33 -27.60
C ASN A 529 2.46 -13.10 -27.85
N GLU A 530 1.96 -12.18 -28.68
CA GLU A 530 2.66 -10.95 -29.04
C GLU A 530 2.99 -10.03 -27.83
N LEU A 531 2.33 -10.21 -26.69
CA LEU A 531 2.56 -9.37 -25.51
C LEU A 531 3.70 -9.86 -24.62
N ASN A 532 4.07 -11.15 -24.72
CA ASN A 532 5.06 -11.76 -23.82
C ASN A 532 6.22 -12.46 -24.55
N THR A 533 6.18 -12.58 -25.87
CA THR A 533 7.24 -13.28 -26.62
C THR A 533 8.53 -12.48 -26.72
N LYS A 534 9.65 -13.15 -26.39
CA LYS A 534 11.01 -12.67 -26.65
C LYS A 534 11.94 -13.78 -27.14
N ALA A 535 12.95 -13.40 -27.90
CA ALA A 535 14.07 -14.27 -28.28
C ALA A 535 15.35 -13.78 -27.59
N THR A 536 16.05 -14.66 -26.90
CA THR A 536 17.32 -14.36 -26.24
C THR A 536 18.41 -15.23 -26.84
N GLU A 537 19.47 -14.62 -27.38
CA GLU A 537 20.65 -15.36 -27.81
C GLU A 537 21.30 -16.02 -26.59
N VAL A 538 21.62 -17.29 -26.74
CA VAL A 538 22.32 -18.10 -25.74
C VAL A 538 23.56 -18.68 -26.37
N VAL A 539 24.45 -19.23 -25.54
CA VAL A 539 25.65 -19.93 -26.04
C VAL A 539 25.21 -21.09 -26.94
N ALA A 540 25.78 -21.19 -28.14
CA ALA A 540 25.46 -22.25 -29.10
C ALA A 540 26.08 -23.59 -28.67
N ARG A 541 25.54 -24.18 -27.61
CA ARG A 541 25.93 -25.48 -27.05
C ARG A 541 24.69 -26.29 -26.70
N ALA A 542 24.79 -27.62 -26.77
CA ALA A 542 23.71 -28.53 -26.38
C ALA A 542 23.16 -28.22 -24.97
N ALA A 543 24.05 -27.91 -24.01
CA ALA A 543 23.67 -27.60 -22.62
C ALA A 543 22.79 -26.35 -22.44
N SER A 544 22.68 -25.49 -23.44
CA SER A 544 21.81 -24.31 -23.41
C SER A 544 20.38 -24.61 -23.87
N LEU A 545 20.11 -25.80 -24.41
CA LEU A 545 18.76 -26.23 -24.76
C LEU A 545 17.92 -26.53 -23.51
N SER A 546 16.60 -26.50 -23.69
CA SER A 546 15.61 -26.78 -22.66
C SER A 546 14.42 -27.46 -23.32
N SER A 547 14.04 -28.64 -22.85
CA SER A 547 12.86 -29.35 -23.38
C SER A 547 11.56 -28.56 -23.24
N ASN A 548 11.52 -27.53 -22.39
CA ASN A 548 10.33 -26.73 -22.16
C ASN A 548 10.15 -25.59 -23.16
N ASP A 549 11.18 -25.24 -23.94
CA ASP A 549 11.16 -24.03 -24.77
C ASP A 549 11.38 -24.33 -26.27
N VAL A 550 11.21 -23.31 -27.10
CA VAL A 550 11.50 -23.34 -28.54
C VAL A 550 12.85 -22.67 -28.79
N PHE A 551 13.66 -23.24 -29.68
CA PHE A 551 14.98 -22.70 -30.02
C PHE A 551 15.17 -22.51 -31.51
N LEU A 552 15.86 -21.44 -31.90
CA LEU A 552 16.33 -21.21 -33.26
C LEU A 552 17.85 -21.29 -33.30
N LEU A 553 18.38 -22.30 -34.00
CA LEU A 553 19.81 -22.40 -34.29
C LEU A 553 20.06 -21.91 -35.71
N LYS A 554 20.73 -20.77 -35.83
CA LYS A 554 21.14 -20.18 -37.11
C LYS A 554 22.59 -20.55 -37.41
N THR A 555 22.81 -21.20 -38.55
CA THR A 555 24.13 -21.41 -39.15
C THR A 555 24.23 -20.63 -40.48
N ASP A 556 25.39 -20.68 -41.14
CA ASP A 556 25.61 -19.96 -42.40
C ASP A 556 24.66 -20.36 -43.54
N ASN A 557 24.24 -21.63 -43.56
CA ASN A 557 23.49 -22.20 -44.68
C ASN A 557 22.02 -22.53 -44.35
N ILE A 558 21.73 -22.95 -43.12
CA ILE A 558 20.41 -23.45 -42.70
C ILE A 558 20.06 -22.88 -41.33
N SER A 559 18.78 -22.63 -41.08
CA SER A 559 18.27 -22.36 -39.73
C SER A 559 17.45 -23.55 -39.24
N TYR A 560 17.73 -24.03 -38.03
CA TYR A 560 16.95 -25.11 -37.40
C TYR A 560 16.02 -24.51 -36.36
N LEU A 561 14.73 -24.81 -36.48
CA LEU A 561 13.72 -24.45 -35.48
C LEU A 561 13.43 -25.69 -34.65
N TRP A 562 14.05 -25.75 -33.47
CA TRP A 562 13.98 -26.91 -32.57
C TRP A 562 12.85 -26.74 -31.55
N TYR A 563 11.98 -27.75 -31.46
CA TYR A 563 10.85 -27.80 -30.55
C TYR A 563 11.10 -28.78 -29.42
N GLY A 564 11.25 -28.26 -28.20
CA GLY A 564 11.28 -29.06 -26.99
C GLY A 564 9.98 -29.84 -26.80
N LYS A 565 10.05 -31.00 -26.17
CA LYS A 565 8.91 -31.88 -25.92
C LYS A 565 7.87 -31.26 -24.98
N GLY A 566 8.28 -30.31 -24.14
CA GLY A 566 7.46 -29.57 -23.18
C GLY A 566 6.86 -28.27 -23.71
N CYS A 567 7.26 -27.77 -24.89
CA CYS A 567 6.68 -26.55 -25.44
C CYS A 567 5.23 -26.77 -25.94
N ASN A 568 4.39 -25.75 -25.78
CA ASN A 568 2.99 -25.77 -26.19
C ASN A 568 2.80 -25.30 -27.65
N GLY A 569 1.56 -25.30 -28.14
CA GLY A 569 1.24 -24.92 -29.52
C GLY A 569 1.53 -23.46 -29.82
N ASP A 570 1.18 -22.57 -28.89
CA ASP A 570 1.31 -21.12 -29.04
C ASP A 570 2.79 -20.70 -29.07
N GLU A 571 3.62 -21.30 -28.22
CA GLU A 571 5.08 -21.10 -28.23
C GLU A 571 5.72 -21.49 -29.55
N ARG A 572 5.22 -22.54 -30.23
CA ARG A 572 5.72 -22.96 -31.55
C ARG A 572 5.32 -21.97 -32.63
N GLU A 573 4.10 -21.45 -32.58
CA GLU A 573 3.63 -20.42 -33.51
C GLU A 573 4.45 -19.14 -33.37
N MET A 574 4.63 -18.67 -32.12
CA MET A 574 5.47 -17.51 -31.83
C MET A 574 6.95 -17.77 -32.16
N GLY A 575 7.45 -18.98 -31.92
CA GLY A 575 8.79 -19.42 -32.32
C GLY A 575 9.00 -19.34 -33.84
N LYS A 576 8.00 -19.75 -34.62
CA LYS A 576 8.02 -19.63 -36.08
C LYS A 576 8.01 -18.17 -36.52
N ALA A 577 7.10 -17.36 -35.98
CA ALA A 577 7.03 -15.93 -36.29
C ALA A 577 8.36 -15.21 -35.98
N MET A 578 8.97 -15.50 -34.82
CA MET A 578 10.27 -14.96 -34.46
C MET A 578 11.41 -15.45 -35.35
N SER A 579 11.35 -16.69 -35.81
CA SER A 579 12.34 -17.24 -36.73
C SER A 579 12.37 -16.51 -38.07
N ASP A 580 11.22 -16.00 -38.52
CA ASP A 580 11.12 -15.22 -39.76
C ASP A 580 11.75 -13.83 -39.62
N VAL A 581 11.75 -13.25 -38.42
CA VAL A 581 12.44 -12.00 -38.11
C VAL A 581 13.96 -12.22 -38.01
N LEU A 582 14.40 -13.29 -37.36
CA LEU A 582 15.81 -13.58 -37.07
C LEU A 582 16.61 -14.11 -38.28
N SER A 583 15.93 -14.79 -39.20
CA SER A 583 16.57 -15.46 -40.34
C SER A 583 15.72 -15.42 -41.60
N ARG A 584 16.38 -15.10 -42.72
CA ARG A 584 15.78 -15.18 -44.07
C ARG A 584 15.96 -16.57 -44.69
N HIS A 585 16.78 -17.44 -44.10
CA HIS A 585 17.01 -18.79 -44.60
C HIS A 585 15.77 -19.68 -44.42
N GLU A 586 15.71 -20.77 -45.18
CA GLU A 586 14.73 -21.83 -44.96
C GLU A 586 14.92 -22.43 -43.56
N LYS A 587 13.81 -22.61 -42.83
CA LYS A 587 13.82 -23.12 -41.46
C LYS A 587 13.45 -24.60 -41.47
N ARG A 588 14.38 -25.45 -41.09
CA ARG A 588 14.12 -26.87 -40.88
C ARG A 588 13.58 -27.07 -39.47
N VAL A 589 12.32 -27.47 -39.36
CA VAL A 589 11.71 -27.82 -38.07
C VAL A 589 12.32 -29.13 -37.57
N VAL A 590 12.72 -29.15 -36.32
CA VAL A 590 13.33 -30.30 -35.64
C VAL A 590 12.59 -30.55 -34.34
N MET A 591 12.09 -31.76 -34.16
CA MET A 591 11.48 -32.17 -32.89
C MET A 591 12.55 -32.71 -31.95
N GLU A 592 12.40 -32.45 -30.65
CA GLU A 592 13.26 -33.05 -29.63
C GLU A 592 13.32 -34.58 -29.77
N GLY A 593 14.53 -35.13 -29.84
CA GLY A 593 14.81 -36.55 -30.05
C GLY A 593 14.89 -36.98 -31.52
N GLN A 594 14.61 -36.08 -32.48
CA GLN A 594 14.72 -36.32 -33.92
C GLN A 594 15.74 -35.40 -34.59
N GLU A 595 16.76 -34.97 -33.83
CA GLU A 595 17.76 -34.04 -34.34
C GLU A 595 18.72 -34.70 -35.34
N PRO A 596 18.98 -34.06 -36.49
CA PRO A 596 19.98 -34.53 -37.44
C PRO A 596 21.41 -34.38 -36.89
N ALA A 597 22.37 -35.14 -37.44
CA ALA A 597 23.75 -35.10 -36.96
C ALA A 597 24.40 -33.71 -37.10
N GLU A 598 24.08 -33.00 -38.20
CA GLU A 598 24.56 -31.66 -38.51
C GLU A 598 24.11 -30.62 -37.47
N PHE A 599 22.92 -30.81 -36.87
CA PHE A 599 22.44 -29.96 -35.79
C PHE A 599 23.35 -30.06 -34.56
N TRP A 600 23.73 -31.28 -34.16
CA TRP A 600 24.63 -31.48 -33.03
C TRP A 600 26.05 -31.01 -33.33
N ILE A 601 26.54 -31.18 -34.56
CA ILE A 601 27.85 -30.66 -34.99
C ILE A 601 27.88 -29.13 -34.83
N ALA A 602 26.83 -28.44 -35.27
CA ALA A 602 26.72 -26.99 -35.15
C ALA A 602 26.68 -26.49 -33.69
N LEU A 603 26.27 -27.31 -32.73
CA LEU A 603 26.30 -27.01 -31.28
C LEU A 603 27.60 -27.47 -30.58
N GLY A 604 28.59 -27.94 -31.32
CA GLY A 604 29.85 -28.45 -30.76
C GLY A 604 29.73 -29.84 -30.14
N GLY A 605 28.73 -30.62 -30.55
CA GLY A 605 28.48 -31.99 -30.09
C GLY A 605 27.18 -32.14 -29.29
N LYS A 606 26.76 -33.40 -29.11
CA LYS A 606 25.60 -33.74 -28.28
C LYS A 606 26.01 -33.74 -26.80
N GLY A 607 25.17 -33.14 -25.96
CA GLY A 607 25.39 -33.06 -24.51
C GLY A 607 24.06 -33.15 -23.74
N SER A 608 24.14 -33.22 -22.41
CA SER A 608 22.98 -33.12 -21.54
C SER A 608 22.45 -31.69 -21.49
N TYR A 609 21.13 -31.57 -21.33
CA TYR A 609 20.44 -30.29 -21.23
C TYR A 609 19.18 -30.44 -20.35
N ALA A 610 18.57 -29.32 -19.96
CA ALA A 610 17.45 -29.31 -19.04
C ALA A 610 16.21 -29.96 -19.69
N SER A 611 15.74 -31.08 -19.13
CA SER A 611 14.60 -31.84 -19.68
C SER A 611 13.49 -32.13 -18.66
N ASP A 612 13.68 -31.68 -17.42
CA ASP A 612 12.65 -31.75 -16.40
C ASP A 612 11.45 -30.89 -16.82
N ARG A 613 10.24 -31.44 -16.67
CA ARG A 613 9.01 -30.67 -16.87
C ARG A 613 9.03 -29.50 -15.92
N ARG A 614 8.93 -28.29 -16.47
CA ARG A 614 8.66 -27.12 -15.65
C ARG A 614 7.29 -27.34 -15.01
N PHE A 615 7.26 -27.59 -13.71
CA PHE A 615 6.03 -27.34 -12.97
C PHE A 615 5.78 -25.84 -13.11
N GLU A 616 4.62 -25.46 -13.63
CA GLU A 616 4.04 -24.16 -13.32
C GLU A 616 3.93 -24.12 -11.79
N ARG A 617 5.01 -23.70 -11.12
CA ARG A 617 4.89 -23.20 -9.77
C ARG A 617 4.00 -22.00 -9.93
N GLU A 618 2.74 -22.13 -9.53
CA GLU A 618 1.95 -20.98 -9.14
C GLU A 618 2.81 -20.23 -8.13
N GLU A 619 3.39 -19.11 -8.57
CA GLU A 619 4.14 -18.28 -7.66
C GLU A 619 3.17 -17.85 -6.56
N PRO A 620 3.52 -18.06 -5.28
CA PRO A 620 2.63 -17.67 -4.21
C PRO A 620 2.33 -16.17 -4.34
N LEU A 621 1.06 -15.81 -4.16
CA LEU A 621 0.63 -14.41 -4.21
C LEU A 621 1.35 -13.63 -3.10
N HIS A 622 2.39 -12.90 -3.49
CA HIS A 622 3.10 -11.99 -2.60
C HIS A 622 2.29 -10.70 -2.45
N SER A 623 1.88 -10.41 -1.21
CA SER A 623 1.26 -9.12 -0.90
C SER A 623 2.27 -8.00 -1.04
N PRO A 624 1.90 -6.85 -1.64
CA PRO A 624 2.78 -5.70 -1.74
C PRO A 624 3.14 -5.17 -0.34
N ARG A 625 4.35 -4.61 -0.20
CA ARG A 625 4.86 -4.06 1.05
C ARG A 625 5.39 -2.66 0.81
N LEU A 626 4.97 -1.70 1.63
CA LEU A 626 5.43 -0.33 1.54
C LEU A 626 6.45 -0.06 2.64
N PHE A 627 7.54 0.60 2.29
CA PHE A 627 8.56 1.08 3.20
C PHE A 627 8.78 2.57 2.97
N GLU A 628 9.04 3.29 4.04
CA GLU A 628 9.43 4.69 4.03
C GLU A 628 10.96 4.76 4.21
N CYS A 629 11.63 5.48 3.32
CA CYS A 629 13.07 5.72 3.32
C CYS A 629 13.33 7.19 3.64
N SER A 630 13.92 7.46 4.80
CA SER A 630 14.02 8.83 5.32
C SER A 630 15.32 9.08 6.07
N ASN A 631 15.87 10.28 5.95
CA ASN A 631 17.04 10.75 6.68
C ASN A 631 16.71 11.78 7.78
N GLN A 632 15.42 12.02 8.04
CA GLN A 632 14.94 13.13 8.89
C GLN A 632 15.45 13.11 10.34
N THR A 633 15.91 11.96 10.84
CA THR A 633 16.52 11.76 12.18
C THR A 633 18.04 11.97 12.19
N GLY A 634 18.61 12.52 11.10
CA GLY A 634 20.05 12.65 10.91
C GLY A 634 20.76 11.36 10.52
N ARG A 635 20.04 10.22 10.45
CA ARG A 635 20.51 8.94 9.90
C ARG A 635 19.46 8.39 8.96
N PHE A 636 19.90 7.84 7.83
CA PHE A 636 19.00 7.17 6.89
C PHE A 636 18.42 5.91 7.54
N LYS A 637 17.08 5.82 7.59
CA LYS A 637 16.32 4.70 8.17
C LYS A 637 15.23 4.27 7.18
N ILE A 638 14.98 2.97 7.15
CA ILE A 638 13.89 2.36 6.38
C ILE A 638 12.90 1.77 7.37
N THR A 639 11.63 2.14 7.26
CA THR A 639 10.56 1.68 8.16
C THR A 639 9.42 1.12 7.34
N GLU A 640 8.90 -0.05 7.70
CA GLU A 640 7.75 -0.65 7.03
C GLU A 640 6.45 0.06 7.43
N VAL A 641 5.57 0.27 6.45
CA VAL A 641 4.23 0.84 6.62
C VAL A 641 3.20 -0.25 6.42
N ASP A 642 2.57 -0.68 7.51
CA ASP A 642 1.50 -1.68 7.50
C ASP A 642 0.16 -1.09 7.06
N ASP A 643 -0.65 -1.91 6.37
CA ASP A 643 -2.00 -1.56 5.86
C ASP A 643 -2.04 -0.16 5.21
N PHE A 644 -1.13 0.01 4.25
CA PHE A 644 -0.82 1.30 3.66
C PHE A 644 -1.98 1.83 2.78
N ALA A 645 -2.14 3.14 2.79
CA ALA A 645 -3.04 3.89 1.93
C ALA A 645 -2.31 5.09 1.30
N GLN A 646 -2.95 5.77 0.34
CA GLN A 646 -2.35 6.93 -0.31
C GLN A 646 -1.95 8.02 0.69
N CYS A 647 -2.65 8.15 1.82
CA CYS A 647 -2.32 9.10 2.89
C CYS A 647 -0.93 8.87 3.51
N ASP A 648 -0.39 7.67 3.40
CA ASP A 648 0.88 7.27 4.00
C ASP A 648 2.09 7.61 3.09
N LEU A 649 1.86 8.01 1.83
CA LEU A 649 2.90 8.58 0.96
C LEU A 649 3.28 9.99 1.44
N ASP A 650 4.50 10.15 1.94
CA ASP A 650 5.03 11.42 2.45
C ASP A 650 5.73 12.22 1.37
N GLU A 651 5.25 13.44 1.11
CA GLU A 651 5.83 14.35 0.10
C GLU A 651 7.29 14.75 0.43
N ASP A 652 7.70 14.64 1.69
CA ASP A 652 9.04 14.97 2.17
C ASP A 652 10.02 13.78 2.16
N ASP A 653 9.58 12.54 1.89
CA ASP A 653 10.41 11.33 1.94
C ASP A 653 10.37 10.54 0.60
N VAL A 654 11.19 9.48 0.52
CA VAL A 654 11.15 8.49 -0.57
C VAL A 654 10.47 7.23 -0.06
N MET A 655 9.54 6.66 -0.82
CA MET A 655 8.84 5.42 -0.46
C MET A 655 9.28 4.27 -1.35
N LEU A 656 9.52 3.10 -0.78
CA LEU A 656 9.85 1.86 -1.48
C LEU A 656 8.66 0.90 -1.41
N LEU A 657 8.02 0.59 -2.52
CA LEU A 657 6.93 -0.39 -2.62
C LEU A 657 7.46 -1.67 -3.30
N ASP A 658 7.55 -2.77 -2.55
CA ASP A 658 7.90 -4.10 -3.06
C ASP A 658 6.66 -4.86 -3.47
N THR A 659 6.58 -5.24 -4.75
CA THR A 659 5.47 -6.02 -5.32
C THR A 659 5.89 -7.41 -5.80
N TRP A 660 7.04 -7.86 -5.32
CA TRP A 660 7.73 -9.08 -5.73
C TRP A 660 8.33 -9.05 -7.14
N GLU A 661 7.56 -8.85 -8.20
CA GLU A 661 8.14 -8.82 -9.56
C GLU A 661 8.95 -7.54 -9.83
N GLU A 662 8.63 -6.45 -9.14
CA GLU A 662 9.23 -5.13 -9.33
C GLU A 662 9.22 -4.33 -8.02
N LEU A 663 10.22 -3.45 -7.87
CA LEU A 663 10.31 -2.47 -6.79
C LEU A 663 9.98 -1.08 -7.32
N PHE A 664 9.05 -0.37 -6.68
CA PHE A 664 8.83 1.05 -6.97
C PHE A 664 9.54 1.92 -5.93
N LEU A 665 10.28 2.92 -6.39
CA LEU A 665 10.77 4.05 -5.60
C LEU A 665 9.91 5.26 -5.93
N TRP A 666 8.96 5.56 -5.07
CA TRP A 666 8.13 6.75 -5.16
C TRP A 666 8.85 7.93 -4.49
N ILE A 667 9.02 9.03 -5.22
CA ILE A 667 9.80 10.20 -4.80
C ILE A 667 8.84 11.34 -4.50
N GLY A 668 8.78 11.75 -3.23
CA GLY A 668 8.02 12.92 -2.80
C GLY A 668 8.60 14.21 -3.37
N ASN A 669 7.74 15.19 -3.68
CA ASN A 669 8.13 16.44 -4.33
C ASN A 669 9.03 17.35 -3.46
N SER A 670 9.09 17.09 -2.16
CA SER A 670 9.92 17.81 -1.18
C SER A 670 11.01 16.92 -0.56
N SER A 671 11.22 15.71 -1.09
CA SER A 671 12.29 14.81 -0.66
C SER A 671 13.69 15.31 -1.03
N TYR A 672 14.70 14.92 -0.26
CA TYR A 672 16.08 15.29 -0.53
C TYR A 672 16.74 14.34 -1.55
N GLU A 673 17.57 14.88 -2.44
CA GLU A 673 18.29 14.08 -3.45
C GLU A 673 19.18 12.99 -2.81
N TYR A 674 19.71 13.27 -1.61
CA TYR A 674 20.46 12.30 -0.81
C TYR A 674 19.61 11.06 -0.46
N GLU A 675 18.34 11.26 -0.09
CA GLU A 675 17.43 10.16 0.28
C GLU A 675 17.11 9.28 -0.93
N THR A 676 16.98 9.87 -2.11
CA THR A 676 16.76 9.10 -3.34
C THR A 676 17.95 8.18 -3.65
N LYS A 677 19.18 8.68 -3.48
CA LYS A 677 20.41 7.88 -3.68
C LYS A 677 20.52 6.75 -2.66
N GLU A 678 20.30 7.05 -1.39
CA GLU A 678 20.37 6.05 -0.32
C GLU A 678 19.22 5.04 -0.40
N ALA A 679 18.01 5.46 -0.80
CA ALA A 679 16.88 4.57 -1.04
C ALA A 679 17.17 3.59 -2.18
N LEU A 680 17.82 4.05 -3.27
CA LEU A 680 18.24 3.16 -4.36
C LEU A 680 19.29 2.13 -3.92
N ASN A 681 20.30 2.57 -3.16
CA ASN A 681 21.32 1.67 -2.61
C ASN A 681 20.67 0.63 -1.69
N SER A 682 19.77 1.10 -0.83
CA SER A 682 19.03 0.28 0.09
C SER A 682 18.07 -0.70 -0.60
N ALA A 683 17.42 -0.31 -1.69
CA ALA A 683 16.57 -1.21 -2.49
C ALA A 683 17.40 -2.36 -3.10
N ARG A 684 18.62 -2.08 -3.57
CA ARG A 684 19.54 -3.10 -4.09
C ARG A 684 20.03 -4.03 -2.98
N ASP A 685 20.40 -3.48 -1.83
CA ASP A 685 20.84 -4.27 -0.68
C ASP A 685 19.68 -5.09 -0.10
N TYR A 686 18.47 -4.54 -0.11
CA TYR A 686 17.23 -5.25 0.21
C TYR A 686 17.10 -6.50 -0.66
N LEU A 687 17.21 -6.39 -1.99
CA LEU A 687 17.16 -7.56 -2.88
C LEU A 687 18.27 -8.59 -2.59
N ARG A 688 19.52 -8.14 -2.40
CA ARG A 688 20.66 -9.02 -2.15
C ARG A 688 20.58 -9.77 -0.81
N THR A 689 20.05 -9.11 0.21
CA THR A 689 19.99 -9.63 1.58
C THR A 689 18.64 -10.26 1.90
N HIS A 690 17.67 -10.16 1.00
CA HIS A 690 16.33 -10.72 1.19
C HIS A 690 16.43 -12.24 1.44
N PRO A 691 15.91 -12.76 2.56
CA PRO A 691 16.12 -14.15 2.95
C PRO A 691 15.58 -15.18 1.95
N ALA A 692 14.49 -14.84 1.24
CA ALA A 692 13.96 -15.64 0.14
C ALA A 692 14.88 -15.77 -1.11
N GLY A 693 16.06 -15.14 -1.11
CA GLY A 693 17.01 -15.20 -2.23
C GLY A 693 16.48 -14.50 -3.47
N ARG A 694 16.06 -13.23 -3.33
CA ARG A 694 15.53 -12.43 -4.44
C ARG A 694 16.62 -12.20 -5.48
N ASP A 695 16.20 -11.99 -6.72
CA ASP A 695 17.12 -11.68 -7.78
C ASP A 695 17.61 -10.22 -7.65
N PRO A 696 18.92 -9.95 -7.54
CA PRO A 696 19.46 -8.59 -7.47
C PRO A 696 19.15 -7.73 -8.69
N ASP A 697 18.82 -8.35 -9.83
CA ASP A 697 18.50 -7.69 -11.09
C ASP A 697 17.00 -7.42 -11.26
N THR A 698 16.20 -7.62 -10.20
CA THR A 698 14.77 -7.24 -10.18
C THR A 698 14.61 -5.77 -10.60
N PRO A 699 13.66 -5.46 -11.52
CA PRO A 699 13.43 -4.10 -12.00
C PRO A 699 13.12 -3.11 -10.87
N ILE A 700 13.68 -1.90 -10.99
CA ILE A 700 13.43 -0.79 -10.07
C ILE A 700 12.81 0.36 -10.86
N ILE A 701 11.64 0.80 -10.44
CA ILE A 701 10.80 1.80 -11.11
C ILE A 701 10.78 3.07 -10.26
N PHE A 702 11.27 4.18 -10.80
CA PHE A 702 11.18 5.49 -10.18
C PHE A 702 9.88 6.17 -10.58
N VAL A 703 9.07 6.49 -9.57
CA VAL A 703 7.80 7.18 -9.72
C VAL A 703 7.90 8.51 -8.99
N LYS A 704 7.44 9.59 -9.59
CA LYS A 704 7.40 10.90 -8.92
C LYS A 704 5.98 11.23 -8.51
N GLN A 705 5.87 11.96 -7.40
CA GLN A 705 4.59 12.48 -6.92
C GLN A 705 3.81 13.20 -8.04
N GLY A 706 2.57 12.79 -8.26
CA GLY A 706 1.67 13.35 -9.27
C GLY A 706 1.79 12.74 -10.67
N TYR A 707 2.78 11.86 -10.90
CA TYR A 707 2.98 11.13 -12.16
C TYR A 707 2.89 9.61 -11.97
N GLU A 708 2.07 9.16 -11.00
CA GLU A 708 1.95 7.74 -10.66
C GLU A 708 1.23 6.93 -11.76
N PRO A 709 1.84 5.84 -12.26
CA PRO A 709 1.20 4.99 -13.26
C PRO A 709 0.07 4.13 -12.64
N PRO A 710 -0.88 3.64 -13.46
CA PRO A 710 -1.90 2.68 -13.01
C PRO A 710 -1.32 1.46 -12.29
N THR A 711 -0.16 0.97 -12.74
CA THR A 711 0.56 -0.16 -12.14
C THR A 711 1.04 0.08 -10.71
N PHE A 712 1.20 1.35 -10.32
CA PHE A 712 1.52 1.76 -8.95
C PHE A 712 0.26 2.05 -8.14
N THR A 713 -0.60 2.93 -8.67
CA THR A 713 -1.82 3.38 -7.97
C THR A 713 -2.80 2.26 -7.65
N GLY A 714 -2.83 1.20 -8.48
CA GLY A 714 -3.67 0.02 -8.26
C GLY A 714 -3.34 -0.82 -7.02
N TRP A 715 -2.22 -0.55 -6.34
CA TRP A 715 -1.91 -1.19 -5.06
C TRP A 715 -2.52 -0.49 -3.85
N PHE A 716 -3.03 0.73 -4.04
CA PHE A 716 -3.62 1.52 -2.99
C PHE A 716 -5.14 1.47 -3.11
N ASN A 717 -5.80 1.10 -2.01
CA ASN A 717 -7.26 1.13 -1.98
C ASN A 717 -7.77 2.58 -2.11
N ALA A 718 -8.72 2.81 -3.02
CA ALA A 718 -9.42 4.08 -3.20
C ALA A 718 -8.49 5.30 -3.41
N TRP A 719 -7.57 5.18 -4.37
CA TRP A 719 -6.69 6.28 -4.77
C TRP A 719 -7.45 7.53 -5.21
N ASP A 720 -7.08 8.70 -4.67
CA ASP A 720 -7.58 10.01 -5.06
C ASP A 720 -6.56 10.76 -5.94
N PRO A 721 -6.83 10.91 -7.26
CA PRO A 721 -5.96 11.67 -8.16
C PRO A 721 -5.79 13.15 -7.80
N HIS A 722 -6.70 13.71 -7.00
CA HIS A 722 -6.72 15.12 -6.64
C HIS A 722 -6.15 15.43 -5.26
N LYS A 723 -5.70 14.41 -4.50
CA LYS A 723 -5.15 14.57 -3.15
C LYS A 723 -4.14 15.72 -3.01
N TRP A 724 -3.24 15.86 -3.99
CA TRP A 724 -2.18 16.88 -3.97
C TRP A 724 -2.57 18.20 -4.65
N SER A 725 -3.77 18.29 -5.24
CA SER A 725 -4.24 19.49 -5.95
C SER A 725 -4.70 20.59 -4.98
N ASP A 726 -5.18 20.21 -3.79
CA ASP A 726 -5.86 21.13 -2.86
C ASP A 726 -4.92 21.96 -1.97
N LEU A 727 -3.62 21.67 -1.95
CA LEU A 727 -2.65 22.39 -1.10
C LEU A 727 -2.04 23.63 -1.75
N LYS A 728 -2.23 23.85 -3.06
CA LYS A 728 -1.83 25.12 -3.71
C LYS A 728 -2.83 26.26 -3.45
N ASN A 729 -4.07 25.95 -3.02
CA ASN A 729 -5.13 26.93 -2.78
C ASN A 729 -5.46 27.20 -1.31
N THR A 730 -4.75 26.60 -0.35
CA THR A 730 -4.87 26.96 1.08
C THR A 730 -3.92 28.11 1.46
N LYS A 731 -3.93 29.19 0.66
CA LYS A 731 -3.89 30.52 1.28
C LYS A 731 -5.28 30.70 1.88
N LEU A 732 -5.43 30.53 3.19
CA LEU A 732 -6.58 31.07 3.89
C LEU A 732 -6.76 32.51 3.39
N ASN A 733 -7.87 32.77 2.70
CA ASN A 733 -8.21 34.10 2.25
C ASN A 733 -8.24 35.01 3.49
N LYS A 734 -7.20 35.85 3.59
CA LYS A 734 -7.30 37.15 4.21
C LYS A 734 -8.38 37.90 3.42
N THR A 735 -9.60 37.89 3.94
CA THR A 735 -10.59 38.92 3.60
C THR A 735 -10.62 39.90 4.77
N PRO A 736 -10.29 41.19 4.55
CA PRO A 736 -10.43 42.19 5.59
C PRO A 736 -11.92 42.41 5.89
N ALA A 737 -12.20 42.72 7.16
CA ALA A 737 -13.53 43.02 7.64
C ALA A 737 -14.24 44.07 6.77
N GLY A 738 -15.45 43.73 6.31
CA GLY A 738 -16.46 44.64 5.79
C GLY A 738 -17.82 43.99 6.01
N GLY A 739 -18.62 44.58 6.90
CA GLY A 739 -19.80 43.96 7.51
C GLY A 739 -20.97 43.64 6.57
N GLY A 740 -21.77 42.66 6.98
CA GLY A 740 -23.05 42.30 6.38
C GLY A 740 -23.36 40.82 6.61
N GLY A 741 -24.20 40.52 7.59
CA GLY A 741 -24.50 39.14 8.02
C GLY A 741 -25.19 38.30 6.93
N GLY A 742 -24.77 37.04 6.82
CA GLY A 742 -25.40 36.00 6.01
C GLY A 742 -24.89 34.63 6.43
N GLY A 743 -25.67 33.92 7.24
CA GLY A 743 -25.31 32.61 7.79
C GLY A 743 -25.46 31.49 6.77
N TYR A 744 -24.44 30.62 6.71
CA TYR A 744 -24.54 29.32 6.05
C TYR A 744 -25.32 28.37 6.97
N ARG A 745 -26.50 27.93 6.50
CA ARG A 745 -27.34 26.90 7.15
C ARG A 745 -27.09 25.56 6.47
N ALA A 746 -26.84 24.52 7.27
CA ALA A 746 -26.75 23.13 6.81
C ALA A 746 -28.13 22.60 6.31
N PRO A 747 -28.17 21.64 5.38
CA PRO A 747 -29.42 21.06 4.88
C PRO A 747 -30.00 20.06 5.88
N GLY A 748 -31.30 20.18 6.18
CA GLY A 748 -32.07 19.17 6.91
C GLY A 748 -32.65 19.66 8.25
N GLY A 749 -33.85 20.25 8.22
CA GLY A 749 -34.68 20.50 9.40
C GLY A 749 -36.10 20.96 9.02
N PRO A 750 -37.13 20.65 9.82
CA PRO A 750 -38.52 20.53 9.35
C PRO A 750 -39.25 21.87 9.18
N LEU A 751 -40.14 21.94 8.19
CA LEU A 751 -41.00 23.08 7.87
C LEU A 751 -42.24 23.12 8.77
N THR A 752 -42.43 24.21 9.53
CA THR A 752 -43.74 24.70 9.95
C THR A 752 -43.80 26.22 9.78
N SER A 753 -45.00 26.69 9.43
CA SER A 753 -45.44 27.91 8.75
C SER A 753 -45.67 29.12 9.69
N PRO A 754 -46.41 30.19 9.30
CA PRO A 754 -46.25 31.18 8.20
C PRO A 754 -46.28 32.65 8.73
N PRO A 755 -46.07 33.69 7.89
CA PRO A 755 -46.83 34.94 8.11
C PRO A 755 -47.24 35.63 6.77
N PRO A 756 -47.86 36.84 6.74
CA PRO A 756 -49.27 36.99 6.39
C PRO A 756 -49.52 37.80 5.10
N ASN A 757 -50.77 37.68 4.64
CA ASN A 757 -51.46 38.43 3.59
C ASN A 757 -51.20 39.95 3.52
N LYS A 758 -51.24 40.48 2.28
CA LYS A 758 -52.19 41.51 1.80
C LYS A 758 -52.07 41.66 0.28
N SER A 759 -53.04 41.14 -0.48
CA SER A 759 -54.17 41.87 -1.13
C SER A 759 -53.76 42.67 -2.38
N GLY A 760 -54.35 42.50 -3.57
CA GLY A 760 -55.50 41.68 -4.00
C GLY A 760 -55.80 41.85 -5.50
N MET A 761 -56.79 41.08 -5.97
CA MET A 761 -57.67 41.21 -7.16
C MET A 761 -57.05 41.52 -8.54
N SER A 762 -57.48 40.97 -9.67
CA SER A 762 -58.51 39.99 -10.04
C SER A 762 -58.38 39.69 -11.56
N SER A 763 -58.90 38.52 -11.95
CA SER A 763 -59.56 38.21 -13.24
C SER A 763 -58.77 38.16 -14.57
N SER A 764 -58.66 36.92 -15.06
CA SER A 764 -59.21 36.39 -16.33
C SER A 764 -58.45 36.59 -17.65
N SER A 765 -58.16 35.39 -18.21
CA SER A 765 -58.36 34.95 -19.60
C SER A 765 -57.40 35.34 -20.73
N ALA A 766 -56.88 34.27 -21.34
CA ALA A 766 -56.73 34.02 -22.78
C ALA A 766 -55.51 34.61 -23.51
N SER A 767 -54.52 33.71 -23.66
CA SER A 767 -53.92 33.29 -24.94
C SER A 767 -53.46 34.34 -25.96
N SER A 768 -52.16 34.35 -26.25
CA SER A 768 -51.67 34.21 -27.63
C SER A 768 -50.18 33.86 -27.65
N LEU A 769 -49.90 32.65 -28.13
CA LEU A 769 -48.60 32.13 -28.58
C LEU A 769 -47.98 33.01 -29.67
N SER A 770 -46.65 33.03 -29.72
CA SER A 770 -45.83 32.52 -30.85
C SER A 770 -44.42 33.11 -30.77
N SER A 771 -43.32 32.46 -31.14
CA SER A 771 -43.02 31.07 -31.51
C SER A 771 -41.53 31.02 -31.85
N SER A 772 -40.78 30.10 -31.26
CA SER A 772 -39.65 29.43 -31.94
C SER A 772 -39.14 28.28 -31.07
N GLY A 773 -39.58 27.06 -31.38
CA GLY A 773 -38.84 25.81 -31.08
C GLY A 773 -39.19 25.00 -29.82
N ALA A 774 -40.35 25.19 -29.18
CA ALA A 774 -40.65 24.51 -27.92
C ALA A 774 -41.20 23.08 -28.11
N GLY A 775 -40.44 22.06 -27.67
CA GLY A 775 -41.02 20.79 -27.25
C GLY A 775 -42.08 21.04 -26.16
N LYS A 776 -43.13 20.23 -26.11
CA LYS A 776 -44.12 20.32 -25.02
C LYS A 776 -43.41 19.93 -23.72
N PHE A 777 -43.12 20.90 -22.87
CA PHE A 777 -42.61 20.66 -21.52
C PHE A 777 -43.77 20.57 -20.53
N PHE A 778 -43.70 19.61 -19.61
CA PHE A 778 -44.66 19.43 -18.53
C PHE A 778 -43.98 19.74 -17.20
N ASP A 779 -44.78 20.20 -16.24
CA ASP A 779 -44.35 20.37 -14.85
C ASP A 779 -43.87 19.02 -14.29
N PRO A 780 -42.71 18.95 -13.59
CA PRO A 780 -42.20 17.72 -12.99
C PRO A 780 -43.23 16.90 -12.21
N GLU A 781 -44.19 17.55 -11.53
CA GLU A 781 -45.22 16.86 -10.75
C GLU A 781 -46.13 15.96 -11.61
N LEU A 782 -46.22 16.21 -12.92
CA LEU A 782 -47.00 15.43 -13.88
C LEU A 782 -46.24 14.25 -14.48
N LEU A 783 -44.93 14.13 -14.22
CA LEU A 783 -44.06 13.11 -14.80
C LEU A 783 -43.41 12.21 -13.73
N VAL A 784 -43.13 12.78 -12.55
CA VAL A 784 -42.46 12.10 -11.43
C VAL A 784 -43.41 11.12 -10.74
N ASN A 785 -42.98 9.87 -10.63
CA ASN A 785 -43.68 8.76 -10.00
C ASN A 785 -45.08 8.47 -10.60
N LYS A 786 -45.29 8.81 -11.87
CA LYS A 786 -46.52 8.53 -12.62
C LYS A 786 -46.43 7.24 -13.42
N THR A 787 -47.48 6.43 -13.35
CA THR A 787 -47.66 5.26 -14.21
C THR A 787 -48.02 5.69 -15.64
N PRO A 788 -47.82 4.85 -16.67
CA PRO A 788 -48.14 5.22 -18.06
C PRO A 788 -49.56 5.74 -18.28
N ASP A 789 -50.53 5.24 -17.51
CA ASP A 789 -51.95 5.64 -17.60
C ASP A 789 -52.24 7.00 -16.93
N GLU A 790 -51.31 7.51 -16.12
CA GLU A 790 -51.41 8.79 -15.41
C GLU A 790 -50.62 9.92 -16.09
N LEU A 791 -49.91 9.63 -17.19
CA LEU A 791 -49.12 10.62 -17.91
C LEU A 791 -50.00 11.48 -18.85
N PRO A 792 -49.64 12.76 -19.08
CA PRO A 792 -50.30 13.58 -20.07
C PRO A 792 -50.30 12.95 -21.47
N GLU A 793 -51.38 13.18 -22.22
CA GLU A 793 -51.56 12.61 -23.56
C GLU A 793 -50.42 13.04 -24.51
N GLY A 794 -49.67 12.04 -25.01
CA GLY A 794 -48.53 12.24 -25.91
C GLY A 794 -47.14 12.21 -25.26
N VAL A 795 -47.02 11.95 -23.95
CA VAL A 795 -45.73 11.70 -23.29
C VAL A 795 -45.29 10.25 -23.50
N ASP A 796 -44.06 10.04 -23.97
CA ASP A 796 -43.44 8.72 -24.01
C ASP A 796 -43.00 8.29 -22.60
N PRO A 797 -43.55 7.20 -22.01
CA PRO A 797 -43.18 6.74 -20.68
C PRO A 797 -41.70 6.38 -20.53
N THR A 798 -41.00 6.08 -21.62
CA THR A 798 -39.58 5.69 -21.63
C THR A 798 -38.61 6.87 -21.75
N GLN A 799 -39.12 8.05 -22.10
CA GLN A 799 -38.36 9.28 -22.35
C GLN A 799 -38.97 10.50 -21.65
N LYS A 800 -39.45 10.32 -20.41
CA LYS A 800 -40.08 11.40 -19.62
C LYS A 800 -39.18 12.63 -19.45
N GLU A 801 -37.86 12.46 -19.46
CA GLU A 801 -36.87 13.53 -19.33
C GLU A 801 -36.82 14.50 -20.52
N ASP A 802 -37.29 14.09 -21.69
CA ASP A 802 -37.32 14.95 -22.89
C ASP A 802 -38.46 15.97 -22.84
N TYR A 803 -39.43 15.74 -21.94
CA TYR A 803 -40.56 16.62 -21.70
C TYR A 803 -40.38 17.51 -20.47
N LEU A 804 -39.17 17.60 -19.92
CA LEU A 804 -38.80 18.57 -18.89
C LEU A 804 -38.15 19.82 -19.51
N SER A 805 -38.43 20.99 -18.97
CA SER A 805 -37.66 22.20 -19.30
C SER A 805 -36.20 22.02 -18.85
N ASP A 806 -35.23 22.74 -19.43
CA ASP A 806 -33.82 22.58 -19.04
C ASP A 806 -33.60 22.91 -17.55
N LEU A 807 -34.34 23.89 -17.01
CA LEU A 807 -34.31 24.24 -15.58
C LEU A 807 -34.85 23.10 -14.70
N ASP A 808 -35.97 22.50 -15.09
CA ASP A 808 -36.57 21.40 -14.35
C ASP A 808 -35.75 20.12 -14.44
N PHE A 809 -35.16 19.87 -15.61
CA PHE A 809 -34.23 18.77 -15.84
C PHE A 809 -33.02 18.89 -14.91
N GLU A 810 -32.39 20.06 -14.84
CA GLU A 810 -31.25 20.32 -13.97
C GLU A 810 -31.61 20.24 -12.49
N ASN A 811 -32.78 20.76 -12.09
CA ASN A 811 -33.26 20.67 -10.72
C ASN A 811 -33.56 19.23 -10.29
N LEU A 812 -34.10 18.40 -11.20
CA LEU A 812 -34.53 17.04 -10.89
C LEU A 812 -33.38 16.02 -10.94
N LEU A 813 -32.48 16.16 -11.91
CA LEU A 813 -31.37 15.21 -12.16
C LEU A 813 -30.02 15.73 -11.65
N SER A 814 -29.94 16.97 -11.16
CA SER A 814 -28.71 17.63 -10.70
C SER A 814 -27.58 17.63 -11.75
N THR A 815 -27.93 17.65 -13.04
CA THR A 815 -26.99 17.63 -14.16
C THR A 815 -27.63 18.28 -15.40
N THR A 816 -26.79 18.84 -16.27
CA THR A 816 -27.25 19.45 -17.53
C THR A 816 -27.66 18.38 -18.54
N ARG A 817 -28.57 18.70 -19.48
CA ARG A 817 -29.01 17.74 -20.52
C ARG A 817 -27.85 17.28 -21.41
N ALA A 818 -26.88 18.16 -21.67
CA ALA A 818 -25.67 17.84 -22.45
C ALA A 818 -24.76 16.84 -21.72
N ASP A 819 -24.60 16.97 -20.40
CA ASP A 819 -23.79 16.04 -19.61
C ASP A 819 -24.51 14.71 -19.39
N PHE A 820 -25.84 14.74 -19.18
CA PHE A 820 -26.66 13.53 -19.07
C PHE A 820 -26.55 12.63 -20.30
N GLN A 821 -26.61 13.20 -21.51
CA GLN A 821 -26.48 12.44 -22.76
C GLN A 821 -25.09 11.81 -22.95
N ARG A 822 -24.05 12.36 -22.32
CA ARG A 822 -22.69 11.79 -22.33
C ARG A 822 -22.49 10.64 -21.33
N LEU A 823 -23.43 10.45 -20.40
CA LEU A 823 -23.36 9.34 -19.43
C LEU A 823 -23.69 7.99 -20.10
N PRO A 824 -23.08 6.88 -19.66
CA PRO A 824 -23.50 5.55 -20.06
C PRO A 824 -24.98 5.27 -19.70
N LYS A 825 -25.69 4.49 -20.52
CA LYS A 825 -27.14 4.19 -20.34
C LYS A 825 -27.52 3.73 -18.93
N TRP A 826 -26.69 2.91 -18.28
CA TRP A 826 -26.97 2.43 -16.92
C TRP A 826 -27.00 3.55 -15.88
N ARG A 827 -26.15 4.59 -16.05
CA ARG A 827 -26.07 5.74 -15.15
C ARG A 827 -27.17 6.76 -15.42
N GLN A 828 -27.56 6.93 -16.68
CA GLN A 828 -28.78 7.65 -17.04
C GLN A 828 -30.00 7.02 -16.37
N ASN A 829 -30.14 5.69 -16.44
CA ASN A 829 -31.25 4.97 -15.81
C ASN A 829 -31.23 5.07 -14.27
N ASP A 830 -30.07 5.04 -13.63
CA ASP A 830 -29.95 5.24 -12.17
C ASP A 830 -30.42 6.64 -11.75
N LEU A 831 -30.04 7.68 -12.51
CA LEU A 831 -30.50 9.05 -12.26
C LEU A 831 -32.00 9.18 -12.48
N LYS A 832 -32.56 8.63 -13.56
CA LYS A 832 -34.01 8.61 -13.80
C LYS A 832 -34.77 7.91 -12.67
N LYS A 833 -34.26 6.79 -12.16
CA LYS A 833 -34.86 6.05 -11.03
C LYS A 833 -34.86 6.87 -9.75
N LYS A 834 -33.74 7.54 -9.45
CA LYS A 834 -33.64 8.44 -8.28
C LYS A 834 -34.57 9.64 -8.40
N ALA A 835 -34.76 10.16 -9.61
CA ALA A 835 -35.65 11.26 -9.92
C ALA A 835 -37.14 10.86 -10.10
N GLY A 836 -37.47 9.57 -10.02
CA GLY A 836 -38.84 9.08 -10.16
C GLY A 836 -39.40 9.15 -11.59
N ILE A 837 -38.55 9.31 -12.61
CA ILE A 837 -38.96 9.43 -14.03
C ILE A 837 -38.52 8.23 -14.87
N PHE A 838 -38.20 7.11 -14.23
CA PHE A 838 -37.86 5.85 -14.89
C PHE A 838 -39.10 5.07 -15.34
#